data_AF-A0AAV0S8G4-F1
#
_entry.id   AF-A0AAV0S8G4-F1
#
_cell.length_a   1.000
_cell.length_b   1.000
_cell.length_c   1.000
_cell.angle_alpha   90.00
_cell.angle_beta   90.00
_cell.angle_gamma   90.00
#
_symmetry.space_group_name_H-M   'P 1'
#
loop_
_entity.id
_entity.type
_entity.pdbx_description
1 polymer ?
#
loop_
_entity_poly.entity_id
_entity_poly.type
_entity_poly.pdbx_seq_one_letter_code
_entity_poly.pdbx_strand_id
1 'polypeptide(L)'
;MANYSILSREESTGATAGRAMKPKSPTATDLLEIHGHRGILRSSENRGTHSVFVQLVAAVSFLLIINIPADAAAVPAVFIFGDSLVDTGNNNYIVSVAKSDFPPYGRDFPGGTATGRFGNGRILPDFIAGEIFGVKNLLPPYKDPTLQMQDLLTGVSFGSAGAGYDPLTSTLTTATNIKDQLEMYREYRSKINASAGKERADEIISTSPHIIVLGTNDVGIRIRRAQYDSNAYTDMLVGFALDVIKELYGLGARRIGVVGAVPIGCVPLQRVVFGGGLNCSEDSNEAAKLFNSKLSPAVSSLNRQLPAGAKIVYFDIFSPVLSLIQNPAPHGFEEATRGCCGTGNVELGIFCLVPGTCTDANKYVFWDSVHPVEKAAGIIAVGDSFVDTGNNNYVVTIAKSNFPPYGRDFPGETPTGRFSNGRLIPDFLAKTLGVKNLLPPYKDPTLKLEDLRTGVSFGSAGAGYDPLTSGQRGSITIEDQLEMYREYKSKINASAGTEIADKIISTSPHFILLGTNDISNTIRRAQYDSNTYTDILVELALDVVKKLHGLGARRIGVVGAAPIGCVPLQRILGGGLLERHCNEELNEAAKLFNSKLSPAISTLNQQLPGAKIVYFDIFTPALSLIQNPAPYGIVEVTRGCCGTGTIELGILCVVPGTCPDATKYLFWDSVHPGEKASRIISDGTFDSASLSTLLG
;
A
#
# COMPACT_ATOMS: atom_id res chain seq x y z
N MET A 1 -11.06 66.26 -21.58
CA MET A 1 -12.18 66.81 -22.36
C MET A 1 -13.11 65.63 -22.64
N ALA A 2 -14.41 65.64 -22.36
CA ALA A 2 -15.27 66.67 -21.76
C ALA A 2 -16.31 66.03 -20.81
N ASN A 3 -16.85 66.80 -19.87
CA ASN A 3 -17.99 66.43 -19.02
C ASN A 3 -19.31 66.67 -19.75
N TYR A 4 -20.39 65.96 -19.38
CA TYR A 4 -21.78 66.43 -19.19
C TYR A 4 -22.67 65.20 -18.89
N SER A 5 -23.81 65.35 -18.23
CA SER A 5 -24.04 65.41 -16.77
C SER A 5 -25.55 65.29 -16.52
N ILE A 6 -25.95 64.61 -15.45
CA ILE A 6 -27.18 64.88 -14.65
C ILE A 6 -28.56 64.68 -15.33
N LEU A 7 -29.38 63.81 -14.72
CA LEU A 7 -30.70 64.16 -14.18
C LEU A 7 -31.07 63.22 -13.03
N SER A 8 -32.23 63.38 -12.40
CA SER A 8 -32.47 62.92 -11.02
C SER A 8 -33.96 62.81 -10.64
N ARG A 9 -34.24 62.26 -9.45
CA ARG A 9 -35.52 62.31 -8.66
C ARG A 9 -36.64 61.39 -9.18
N GLU A 10 -37.60 60.92 -8.37
CA GLU A 10 -37.97 61.11 -6.94
C GLU A 10 -38.68 59.79 -6.48
N GLU A 11 -38.36 59.19 -5.33
CA GLU A 11 -38.98 59.33 -3.98
C GLU A 11 -40.39 58.75 -3.73
N SER A 12 -40.52 58.31 -2.46
CA SER A 12 -41.73 58.03 -1.66
C SER A 12 -42.30 56.60 -1.77
N THR A 13 -42.78 55.92 -0.72
CA THR A 13 -42.89 56.02 0.75
C THR A 13 -43.81 54.85 1.15
N GLY A 14 -43.73 54.25 2.35
CA GLY A 14 -44.79 53.32 2.77
C GLY A 14 -44.40 52.24 3.77
N ALA A 15 -44.28 52.59 5.04
CA ALA A 15 -44.13 51.62 6.11
C ALA A 15 -45.49 51.24 6.73
N THR A 16 -45.66 50.00 7.20
CA THR A 16 -46.47 49.66 8.39
C THR A 16 -46.20 48.22 8.84
N ALA A 17 -46.48 47.92 10.11
CA ALA A 17 -46.11 46.66 10.77
C ALA A 17 -47.27 46.04 11.58
N GLY A 18 -47.16 44.73 11.84
CA GLY A 18 -47.99 43.97 12.80
C GLY A 18 -48.87 42.87 12.18
N ARG A 19 -49.33 41.84 12.90
CA ARG A 19 -48.94 41.34 14.24
C ARG A 19 -49.53 39.91 14.41
N ALA A 20 -48.70 38.97 14.89
CA ALA A 20 -48.99 37.68 15.57
C ALA A 20 -50.27 36.85 15.28
N MET A 21 -50.11 35.53 15.10
CA MET A 21 -50.74 34.51 15.98
C MET A 21 -50.15 33.08 15.81
N LYS A 22 -49.95 32.38 16.94
CA LYS A 22 -49.82 30.91 17.07
C LYS A 22 -51.21 30.33 17.40
N PRO A 23 -51.55 29.07 17.04
CA PRO A 23 -51.29 27.89 17.90
C PRO A 23 -51.02 26.59 17.06
N LYS A 24 -50.85 25.35 17.55
CA LYS A 24 -50.82 24.69 18.88
C LYS A 24 -50.05 23.36 18.74
N SER A 25 -49.44 22.85 19.79
CA SER A 25 -49.04 21.43 19.91
C SER A 25 -50.07 20.63 20.73
N PRO A 26 -50.02 19.29 20.68
CA PRO A 26 -50.21 18.48 21.87
C PRO A 26 -49.10 17.43 22.08
N THR A 27 -49.09 16.79 23.24
CA THR A 27 -47.95 16.07 23.85
C THR A 27 -48.26 14.63 24.26
N ALA A 28 -47.29 13.74 24.05
CA ALA A 28 -46.81 12.62 24.90
C ALA A 28 -47.74 11.59 25.59
N THR A 29 -47.23 10.34 25.63
CA THR A 29 -47.50 9.23 26.59
C THR A 29 -48.92 8.60 26.59
N ASP A 30 -49.11 7.28 26.74
CA ASP A 30 -48.29 6.27 27.44
C ASP A 30 -48.50 4.79 26.97
N LEU A 31 -47.60 3.90 27.41
CA LEU A 31 -47.73 2.44 27.67
C LEU A 31 -48.19 1.42 26.59
N LEU A 32 -47.28 0.51 26.22
CA LEU A 32 -47.45 -0.95 26.46
C LEU A 32 -46.12 -1.74 26.29
N GLU A 33 -45.75 -2.49 27.32
CA GLU A 33 -44.65 -3.48 27.27
C GLU A 33 -45.07 -4.74 26.50
N ILE A 34 -44.12 -5.52 25.96
CA ILE A 34 -44.01 -6.97 26.23
C ILE A 34 -42.76 -7.61 25.57
N HIS A 35 -41.99 -8.29 26.43
CA HIS A 35 -41.05 -9.39 26.16
C HIS A 35 -39.78 -9.14 25.33
N GLY A 36 -38.63 -9.21 26.01
CA GLY A 36 -37.31 -9.20 25.39
C GLY A 36 -36.74 -10.60 25.12
N HIS A 37 -35.60 -10.63 24.41
CA HIS A 37 -34.72 -11.80 24.35
C HIS A 37 -33.26 -11.39 24.56
N ARG A 38 -32.62 -12.03 25.54
CA ARG A 38 -31.16 -12.12 25.63
C ARG A 38 -30.68 -12.99 24.47
N GLY A 39 -29.64 -12.58 23.74
CA GLY A 39 -29.09 -13.45 22.69
C GLY A 39 -27.81 -12.95 22.02
N ILE A 40 -26.69 -13.56 22.42
CA ILE A 40 -25.56 -13.90 21.54
C ILE A 40 -24.71 -12.72 21.02
N LEU A 41 -23.61 -12.49 21.74
CA LEU A 41 -22.33 -12.13 21.15
C LEU A 41 -21.87 -13.25 20.19
N ARG A 42 -21.85 -13.02 18.87
CA ARG A 42 -21.06 -13.82 17.91
C ARG A 42 -20.55 -12.99 16.73
N SER A 43 -19.23 -13.05 16.55
CA SER A 43 -18.46 -13.01 15.29
C SER A 43 -19.03 -12.22 14.09
N SER A 44 -18.32 -11.17 13.69
CA SER A 44 -18.11 -10.83 12.28
C SER A 44 -16.64 -11.06 11.91
N GLU A 45 -16.21 -12.32 11.90
CA GLU A 45 -14.99 -12.71 11.21
C GLU A 45 -15.26 -12.69 9.70
N ASN A 46 -14.85 -11.59 9.06
CA ASN A 46 -14.43 -11.57 7.66
C ASN A 46 -13.73 -10.23 7.39
N ARG A 47 -12.40 -10.24 7.40
CA ARG A 47 -11.57 -9.15 6.86
C ARG A 47 -10.59 -9.75 5.87
N GLY A 48 -10.54 -9.13 4.69
CA GLY A 48 -9.87 -9.68 3.52
C GLY A 48 -8.37 -9.89 3.68
N THR A 49 -7.88 -10.80 2.85
CA THR A 49 -6.50 -11.26 2.69
C THR A 49 -5.60 -10.17 2.09
N HIS A 50 -4.96 -9.39 2.96
CA HIS A 50 -3.78 -8.60 2.58
C HIS A 50 -2.51 -9.45 2.72
N SER A 51 -1.38 -8.98 2.19
CA SER A 51 -0.07 -9.48 2.63
C SER A 51 0.04 -9.32 4.15
N VAL A 52 0.43 -10.37 4.89
CA VAL A 52 0.44 -10.33 6.36
C VAL A 52 1.44 -9.31 6.89
N PHE A 53 2.50 -9.03 6.11
CA PHE A 53 3.38 -7.89 6.37
C PHE A 53 2.59 -6.58 6.37
N VAL A 54 1.77 -6.36 5.34
CA VAL A 54 0.88 -5.19 5.19
C VAL A 54 -0.21 -5.16 6.27
N GLN A 55 -0.72 -6.30 6.77
CA GLN A 55 -1.66 -6.32 7.90
C GLN A 55 -0.99 -5.98 9.25
N LEU A 56 0.21 -6.47 9.52
CA LEU A 56 1.05 -6.05 10.65
C LEU A 56 1.29 -4.54 10.60
N VAL A 57 1.82 -4.10 9.46
CA VAL A 57 2.15 -2.71 9.10
C VAL A 57 0.90 -1.81 9.18
N ALA A 58 -0.25 -2.23 8.69
CA ALA A 58 -1.49 -1.44 8.69
C ALA A 58 -2.17 -1.41 10.07
N ALA A 59 -2.11 -2.48 10.87
CA ALA A 59 -2.59 -2.44 12.25
C ALA A 59 -1.74 -1.49 13.10
N VAL A 60 -0.41 -1.54 12.92
CA VAL A 60 0.55 -0.58 13.49
C VAL A 60 0.23 0.85 13.02
N SER A 61 0.08 1.06 11.71
CA SER A 61 -0.26 2.35 11.09
C SER A 61 -1.56 2.93 11.64
N PHE A 62 -2.63 2.14 11.68
CA PHE A 62 -3.97 2.60 12.05
C PHE A 62 -4.00 3.09 13.51
N LEU A 63 -3.40 2.32 14.44
CA LEU A 63 -3.31 2.72 15.86
C LEU A 63 -2.44 3.95 16.09
N LEU A 64 -1.39 4.14 15.29
CA LEU A 64 -0.55 5.35 15.34
C LEU A 64 -1.24 6.57 14.73
N ILE A 65 -2.07 6.38 13.69
CA ILE A 65 -2.77 7.45 12.95
C ILE A 65 -4.04 7.94 13.67
N ILE A 66 -4.79 7.08 14.36
CA ILE A 66 -6.07 7.44 15.04
C ILE A 66 -5.93 8.63 16.01
N ASN A 67 -4.73 8.87 16.56
CA ASN A 67 -4.47 9.97 17.49
C ASN A 67 -3.54 11.06 16.90
N ILE A 68 -3.48 11.18 15.57
CA ILE A 68 -2.84 12.30 14.88
C ILE A 68 -3.91 13.39 14.67
N PRO A 69 -3.82 14.56 15.34
CA PRO A 69 -4.70 15.68 14.99
C PRO A 69 -4.47 16.06 13.52
N ALA A 70 -5.52 16.55 12.85
CA ALA A 70 -5.57 16.75 11.38
C ALA A 70 -4.62 17.84 10.81
N ASP A 71 -3.62 18.25 11.59
CA ASP A 71 -2.69 19.35 11.37
C ASP A 71 -1.23 18.94 11.67
N ALA A 72 -0.95 17.63 11.73
CA ALA A 72 0.35 17.11 12.16
C ALA A 72 1.39 17.10 11.04
N ALA A 73 2.55 17.68 11.33
CA ALA A 73 3.75 17.59 10.51
C ALA A 73 4.14 16.13 10.20
N ALA A 74 4.79 15.95 9.04
CA ALA A 74 5.34 14.67 8.61
C ALA A 74 6.28 14.07 9.67
N VAL A 75 6.27 12.74 9.79
CA VAL A 75 7.18 12.00 10.69
C VAL A 75 8.61 12.19 10.19
N PRO A 76 9.55 12.74 10.99
CA PRO A 76 10.86 13.12 10.46
C PRO A 76 11.87 11.96 10.41
N ALA A 77 11.81 11.04 11.35
CA ALA A 77 12.71 9.89 11.47
C ALA A 77 11.98 8.63 11.98
N VAL A 78 12.61 7.45 11.87
CA VAL A 78 12.14 6.21 12.50
C VAL A 78 13.29 5.56 13.28
N PHE A 79 13.05 5.16 14.52
CA PHE A 79 14.04 4.50 15.39
C PHE A 79 13.58 3.10 15.76
N ILE A 80 14.43 2.10 15.58
CA ILE A 80 14.07 0.71 15.84
C ILE A 80 15.14 0.01 16.70
N PHE A 81 14.69 -0.72 17.70
CA PHE A 81 15.50 -1.48 18.66
C PHE A 81 15.03 -2.93 18.64
N GLY A 82 15.95 -3.89 18.72
CA GLY A 82 15.52 -5.28 18.78
C GLY A 82 16.51 -6.35 18.38
N ASP A 83 15.95 -7.48 17.97
CA ASP A 83 16.65 -8.69 17.54
C ASP A 83 16.83 -8.77 16.00
N SER A 84 16.97 -9.99 15.47
CA SER A 84 17.22 -10.26 14.05
C SER A 84 16.06 -9.87 13.13
N LEU A 85 14.83 -9.76 13.64
CA LEU A 85 13.69 -9.25 12.87
C LEU A 85 13.87 -7.77 12.48
N VAL A 86 14.77 -7.06 13.16
CA VAL A 86 15.04 -5.62 12.95
C VAL A 86 16.53 -5.29 12.78
N ASP A 87 17.41 -6.28 12.70
CA ASP A 87 18.83 -6.07 12.38
C ASP A 87 19.00 -5.84 10.87
N THR A 88 19.30 -4.60 10.51
CA THR A 88 19.52 -4.16 9.13
C THR A 88 21.00 -4.23 8.71
N GLY A 89 21.85 -4.89 9.50
CA GLY A 89 23.29 -5.06 9.28
C GLY A 89 24.20 -4.56 10.40
N ASN A 90 23.70 -4.28 11.61
CA ASN A 90 24.55 -3.89 12.74
C ASN A 90 25.50 -5.01 13.13
N ASN A 91 25.07 -6.28 13.04
CA ASN A 91 25.92 -7.42 13.38
C ASN A 91 27.12 -7.61 12.43
N ASN A 92 27.10 -7.01 11.23
CA ASN A 92 28.24 -7.04 10.30
C ASN A 92 29.49 -6.44 10.96
N TYR A 93 29.30 -5.40 11.79
CA TYR A 93 30.35 -4.59 12.41
C TYR A 93 30.76 -5.05 13.82
N ILE A 94 30.33 -6.23 14.27
CA ILE A 94 30.76 -6.85 15.54
C ILE A 94 31.27 -8.28 15.31
N VAL A 95 31.94 -8.85 16.32
CA VAL A 95 32.33 -10.27 16.34
C VAL A 95 31.15 -11.08 16.87
N SER A 96 30.26 -11.51 15.98
CA SER A 96 29.08 -12.32 16.28
C SER A 96 28.98 -13.51 15.31
N VAL A 97 28.39 -14.61 15.78
CA VAL A 97 27.98 -15.75 14.93
C VAL A 97 26.61 -15.54 14.27
N ALA A 98 25.81 -14.60 14.78
CA ALA A 98 24.53 -14.22 14.19
C ALA A 98 24.78 -13.15 13.11
N LYS A 99 25.20 -13.60 11.91
CA LYS A 99 25.35 -12.74 10.72
C LYS A 99 24.60 -13.29 9.51
N SER A 100 24.30 -12.39 8.58
CA SER A 100 23.60 -12.63 7.31
C SER A 100 24.11 -11.67 6.21
N ASP A 101 25.39 -11.30 6.29
CA ASP A 101 26.16 -10.49 5.33
C ASP A 101 26.82 -11.33 4.22
N PHE A 102 26.30 -12.55 4.00
CA PHE A 102 26.77 -13.49 2.98
C PHE A 102 25.58 -14.22 2.31
N PRO A 103 25.75 -14.70 1.06
CA PRO A 103 24.73 -15.50 0.38
C PRO A 103 24.32 -16.74 1.20
N PRO A 104 23.06 -17.21 1.13
CA PRO A 104 22.03 -16.75 0.20
C PRO A 104 21.22 -15.54 0.71
N TYR A 105 21.50 -14.99 1.89
CA TYR A 105 20.77 -13.83 2.42
C TYR A 105 20.84 -12.65 1.44
N GLY A 106 19.75 -11.87 1.35
CA GLY A 106 19.64 -10.77 0.39
C GLY A 106 19.49 -11.17 -1.09
N ARG A 107 19.26 -12.46 -1.42
CA ARG A 107 19.03 -12.95 -2.81
C ARG A 107 18.03 -12.10 -3.61
N ASP A 108 16.93 -11.73 -2.97
CA ASP A 108 15.80 -11.02 -3.57
C ASP A 108 15.83 -9.50 -3.23
N PHE A 109 16.77 -9.06 -2.38
CA PHE A 109 17.04 -7.66 -2.05
C PHE A 109 17.49 -6.85 -3.29
N PRO A 110 17.38 -5.51 -3.31
CA PRO A 110 17.99 -4.68 -4.35
C PRO A 110 19.46 -5.03 -4.57
N GLY A 111 19.83 -5.27 -5.84
CA GLY A 111 21.18 -5.73 -6.21
C GLY A 111 21.54 -7.17 -5.85
N GLY A 112 20.62 -7.97 -5.28
CA GLY A 112 20.90 -9.36 -4.86
C GLY A 112 21.99 -9.46 -3.78
N THR A 113 22.12 -8.43 -2.95
CA THR A 113 23.25 -8.24 -2.04
C THR A 113 22.87 -8.56 -0.59
N ALA A 114 23.66 -9.42 0.05
CA ALA A 114 23.56 -9.72 1.48
C ALA A 114 23.98 -8.49 2.31
N THR A 115 23.03 -7.84 2.98
CA THR A 115 23.30 -6.62 3.78
C THR A 115 23.38 -6.86 5.29
N GLY A 116 23.27 -8.11 5.75
CA GLY A 116 23.07 -8.42 7.19
C GLY A 116 21.61 -8.39 7.63
N ARG A 117 20.68 -8.34 6.67
CA ARG A 117 19.24 -8.55 6.88
C ARG A 117 18.95 -10.06 6.91
N PHE A 118 18.26 -10.50 7.95
CA PHE A 118 17.87 -11.91 8.12
C PHE A 118 16.65 -12.26 7.27
N GLY A 119 16.83 -12.28 5.96
CA GLY A 119 15.83 -12.68 4.97
C GLY A 119 16.43 -12.80 3.56
N ASN A 120 15.59 -13.16 2.59
CA ASN A 120 15.90 -13.01 1.17
C ASN A 120 15.91 -11.54 0.72
N GLY A 121 15.17 -10.66 1.38
CA GLY A 121 14.96 -9.27 0.95
C GLY A 121 14.91 -8.27 2.10
N ARG A 122 14.05 -7.26 1.94
CA ARG A 122 13.71 -6.26 2.97
C ARG A 122 13.15 -6.95 4.21
N ILE A 123 13.38 -6.34 5.36
CA ILE A 123 12.87 -6.81 6.66
C ILE A 123 12.02 -5.72 7.33
N LEU A 124 11.44 -6.02 8.50
CA LEU A 124 10.44 -5.18 9.16
C LEU A 124 10.79 -3.67 9.25
N PRO A 125 12.04 -3.28 9.56
CA PRO A 125 12.48 -1.88 9.51
C PRO A 125 12.22 -1.14 8.20
N ASP A 126 12.42 -1.79 7.06
CA ASP A 126 12.35 -1.15 5.74
C ASP A 126 10.90 -0.80 5.39
N PHE A 127 9.96 -1.72 5.67
CA PHE A 127 8.53 -1.49 5.48
C PHE A 127 7.96 -0.48 6.48
N ILE A 128 8.45 -0.48 7.74
CA ILE A 128 8.08 0.54 8.72
C ILE A 128 8.56 1.92 8.24
N ALA A 129 9.82 2.05 7.79
CA ALA A 129 10.37 3.32 7.34
C ALA A 129 9.72 3.82 6.02
N GLY A 130 9.53 2.94 5.05
CA GLY A 130 9.09 3.30 3.70
C GLY A 130 7.57 3.28 3.48
N GLU A 131 6.89 2.21 3.93
CA GLU A 131 5.47 1.99 3.62
C GLU A 131 4.53 2.55 4.71
N ILE A 132 4.91 2.49 6.01
CA ILE A 132 4.12 3.11 7.11
C ILE A 132 4.33 4.61 7.15
N PHE A 133 5.57 5.04 7.39
CA PHE A 133 5.87 6.43 7.74
C PHE A 133 6.33 7.27 6.55
N GLY A 134 6.70 6.66 5.41
CA GLY A 134 7.13 7.39 4.21
C GLY A 134 8.44 8.17 4.36
N VAL A 135 9.30 7.76 5.29
CA VAL A 135 10.53 8.48 5.67
C VAL A 135 11.71 8.11 4.76
N LYS A 136 11.90 6.80 4.49
CA LYS A 136 12.93 6.28 3.57
C LYS A 136 12.65 4.83 3.19
N ASN A 137 13.07 4.42 1.99
CA ASN A 137 12.79 3.07 1.44
C ASN A 137 13.51 1.92 2.18
N LEU A 138 14.68 2.20 2.75
CA LEU A 138 15.51 1.24 3.49
C LEU A 138 16.01 1.90 4.77
N LEU A 139 15.88 1.23 5.92
CA LEU A 139 16.43 1.73 7.19
C LEU A 139 17.88 1.24 7.33
N PRO A 140 18.88 2.12 7.49
CA PRO A 140 20.27 1.67 7.61
C PRO A 140 20.60 1.28 9.06
N PRO A 141 21.56 0.35 9.28
CA PRO A 141 22.04 0.00 10.61
C PRO A 141 22.95 1.10 11.16
N TYR A 142 22.74 1.50 12.43
CA TYR A 142 23.50 2.58 13.07
C TYR A 142 25.03 2.38 13.07
N LYS A 143 25.51 1.13 13.04
CA LYS A 143 26.95 0.82 13.00
C LYS A 143 27.62 0.98 11.62
N ASP A 144 26.88 1.28 10.56
CA ASP A 144 27.46 1.47 9.23
C ASP A 144 28.36 2.72 9.18
N PRO A 145 29.67 2.59 8.93
CA PRO A 145 30.61 3.70 8.91
C PRO A 145 30.43 4.63 7.70
N THR A 146 29.59 4.26 6.73
CA THR A 146 29.27 5.09 5.55
C THR A 146 28.09 6.04 5.79
N LEU A 147 27.38 5.91 6.92
CA LEU A 147 26.25 6.76 7.29
C LEU A 147 26.58 8.25 7.21
N GLN A 148 25.73 9.00 6.51
CA GLN A 148 25.80 10.45 6.45
C GLN A 148 24.82 11.08 7.44
N MET A 149 24.98 12.38 7.71
CA MET A 149 24.12 13.06 8.69
C MET A 149 22.65 13.08 8.26
N GLN A 150 22.35 13.18 6.96
CA GLN A 150 20.98 13.07 6.44
C GLN A 150 20.33 11.71 6.75
N ASP A 151 21.10 10.63 6.81
CA ASP A 151 20.60 9.31 7.18
C ASP A 151 20.24 9.28 8.67
N LEU A 152 21.11 9.86 9.52
CA LEU A 152 20.86 9.99 10.95
C LEU A 152 19.62 10.85 11.24
N LEU A 153 19.46 11.99 10.57
CA LEU A 153 18.31 12.90 10.75
C LEU A 153 16.96 12.29 10.33
N THR A 154 17.00 11.21 9.54
CA THR A 154 15.82 10.45 9.10
C THR A 154 15.71 9.05 9.75
N GLY A 155 16.59 8.74 10.72
CA GLY A 155 16.49 7.56 11.57
C GLY A 155 17.21 6.30 11.05
N VAL A 156 17.42 5.36 11.97
CA VAL A 156 18.29 4.17 11.84
C VAL A 156 17.74 3.00 12.66
N SER A 157 18.21 1.78 12.37
CA SER A 157 18.04 0.64 13.28
C SER A 157 19.23 0.49 14.22
N PHE A 158 18.94 0.27 15.50
CA PHE A 158 19.87 -0.15 16.55
C PHE A 158 19.79 -1.65 16.84
N GLY A 159 18.86 -2.37 16.19
CA GLY A 159 18.64 -3.81 16.39
C GLY A 159 19.86 -4.67 16.05
N SER A 160 19.98 -5.82 16.72
CA SER A 160 21.15 -6.71 16.65
C SER A 160 20.70 -8.16 16.77
N ALA A 161 21.03 -8.97 15.76
CA ALA A 161 20.57 -10.36 15.69
C ALA A 161 21.07 -11.19 16.88
N GLY A 162 20.15 -11.93 17.50
CA GLY A 162 20.40 -12.69 18.74
C GLY A 162 20.18 -11.91 20.04
N ALA A 163 19.81 -10.63 19.99
CA ALA A 163 19.47 -9.85 21.18
C ALA A 163 18.17 -10.35 21.88
N GLY A 164 18.03 -9.98 23.14
CA GLY A 164 16.85 -10.25 23.98
C GLY A 164 16.69 -9.19 25.07
N TYR A 165 15.56 -9.23 25.80
CA TYR A 165 15.36 -8.43 26.99
C TYR A 165 16.23 -8.91 28.17
N ASP A 166 16.47 -10.22 28.32
CA ASP A 166 17.48 -10.71 29.26
C ASP A 166 18.87 -10.51 28.65
N PRO A 167 19.79 -9.77 29.31
CA PRO A 167 21.14 -9.56 28.79
C PRO A 167 21.88 -10.87 28.51
N LEU A 168 21.59 -11.96 29.24
CA LEU A 168 22.21 -13.27 28.98
C LEU A 168 21.82 -13.86 27.62
N THR A 169 20.60 -13.62 27.12
CA THR A 169 20.16 -14.09 25.79
C THR A 169 21.14 -13.65 24.70
N SER A 170 21.57 -12.40 24.77
CA SER A 170 22.50 -11.78 23.81
C SER A 170 23.92 -12.39 23.86
N THR A 171 24.33 -12.95 25.01
CA THR A 171 25.68 -13.54 25.17
C THR A 171 25.89 -14.81 24.37
N LEU A 172 24.81 -15.54 24.04
CA LEU A 172 24.88 -16.80 23.28
C LEU A 172 25.41 -16.63 21.85
N THR A 173 25.27 -15.42 21.29
CA THR A 173 25.65 -15.09 19.91
C THR A 173 26.63 -13.92 19.82
N THR A 174 27.05 -13.36 20.97
CA THR A 174 27.80 -12.09 21.07
C THR A 174 27.05 -10.93 20.38
N ALA A 175 25.72 -10.90 20.57
CA ALA A 175 24.87 -9.82 20.07
C ALA A 175 25.01 -8.54 20.90
N THR A 176 24.69 -7.40 20.30
CA THR A 176 24.59 -6.12 21.02
C THR A 176 23.29 -6.14 21.83
N ASN A 177 23.43 -6.35 23.15
CA ASN A 177 22.28 -6.41 24.06
C ASN A 177 21.53 -5.07 24.13
N ILE A 178 20.29 -5.09 24.62
CA ILE A 178 19.42 -3.90 24.61
C ILE A 178 19.98 -2.69 25.38
N LYS A 179 20.80 -2.90 26.42
CA LYS A 179 21.46 -1.78 27.13
C LYS A 179 22.48 -1.08 26.23
N ASP A 180 23.26 -1.86 25.46
CA ASP A 180 24.23 -1.31 24.51
C ASP A 180 23.53 -0.71 23.27
N GLN A 181 22.35 -1.21 22.87
CA GLN A 181 21.51 -0.55 21.87
C GLN A 181 21.00 0.82 22.34
N LEU A 182 20.64 0.96 23.62
CA LEU A 182 20.27 2.24 24.22
C LEU A 182 21.47 3.19 24.34
N GLU A 183 22.69 2.67 24.57
CA GLU A 183 23.92 3.47 24.55
C GLU A 183 24.26 3.98 23.14
N MET A 184 24.11 3.14 22.11
CA MET A 184 24.19 3.58 20.71
C MET A 184 23.17 4.69 20.41
N TYR A 185 21.98 4.64 21.00
CA TYR A 185 20.99 5.72 20.86
C TYR A 185 21.34 7.00 21.63
N ARG A 186 22.05 6.92 22.76
CA ARG A 186 22.64 8.12 23.42
C ARG A 186 23.70 8.78 22.54
N GLU A 187 24.60 7.97 21.97
CA GLU A 187 25.64 8.45 21.05
C GLU A 187 25.02 9.09 19.79
N TYR A 188 24.01 8.43 19.19
CA TYR A 188 23.19 8.97 18.11
C TYR A 188 22.62 10.36 18.45
N ARG A 189 21.99 10.48 19.63
CA ARG A 189 21.40 11.75 20.10
C ARG A 189 22.45 12.83 20.24
N SER A 190 23.66 12.49 20.70
CA SER A 190 24.79 13.42 20.75
C SER A 190 25.18 13.92 19.35
N LYS A 191 25.27 13.01 18.36
CA LYS A 191 25.58 13.34 16.96
C LYS A 191 24.56 14.30 16.34
N ILE A 192 23.26 14.03 16.47
CA ILE A 192 22.22 14.91 15.91
C ILE A 192 22.09 16.23 16.69
N ASN A 193 22.29 16.25 18.01
CA ASN A 193 22.36 17.49 18.80
C ASN A 193 23.48 18.41 18.30
N ALA A 194 24.67 17.83 18.04
CA ALA A 194 25.83 18.58 17.58
C ALA A 194 25.66 19.13 16.14
N SER A 195 24.90 18.43 15.28
CA SER A 195 24.75 18.83 13.87
C SER A 195 23.51 19.66 13.55
N ALA A 196 22.37 19.41 14.20
CA ALA A 196 21.10 20.09 13.92
C ALA A 196 20.70 21.11 15.01
N GLY A 197 21.44 21.15 16.11
CA GLY A 197 21.07 21.91 17.30
C GLY A 197 20.05 21.16 18.16
N LYS A 198 20.06 21.48 19.47
CA LYS A 198 19.27 20.77 20.48
C LYS A 198 17.76 20.82 20.20
N GLU A 199 17.23 21.99 19.82
CA GLU A 199 15.79 22.17 19.61
C GLU A 199 15.26 21.26 18.48
N ARG A 200 15.95 21.24 17.34
CA ARG A 200 15.60 20.37 16.21
C ARG A 200 15.79 18.89 16.52
N ALA A 201 16.82 18.53 17.28
CA ALA A 201 17.05 17.14 17.69
C ALA A 201 15.99 16.64 18.69
N ASP A 202 15.62 17.45 19.68
CA ASP A 202 14.54 17.14 20.63
C ASP A 202 13.16 17.11 19.91
N GLU A 203 12.95 17.92 18.87
CA GLU A 203 11.78 17.84 17.97
C GLU A 203 11.74 16.52 17.19
N ILE A 204 12.82 16.15 16.50
CA ILE A 204 12.93 14.88 15.77
C ILE A 204 12.63 13.71 16.71
N ILE A 205 13.26 13.67 17.88
CA ILE A 205 13.07 12.60 18.86
C ILE A 205 11.64 12.55 19.42
N SER A 206 11.02 13.69 19.72
CA SER A 206 9.67 13.69 20.31
C SER A 206 8.55 13.47 19.29
N THR A 207 8.78 13.71 18.00
CA THR A 207 7.80 13.52 16.92
C THR A 207 7.96 12.20 16.17
N SER A 208 9.11 11.52 16.31
CA SER A 208 9.37 10.21 15.69
C SER A 208 8.86 9.01 16.50
N PRO A 209 8.51 7.90 15.82
CA PRO A 209 8.29 6.59 16.41
C PRO A 209 9.60 5.89 16.83
N HIS A 210 9.55 5.27 18.02
CA HIS A 210 10.56 4.35 18.55
C HIS A 210 9.93 2.96 18.68
N ILE A 211 10.33 2.00 17.85
CA ILE A 211 9.74 0.65 17.82
C ILE A 211 10.69 -0.35 18.48
N ILE A 212 10.19 -1.14 19.42
CA ILE A 212 10.94 -2.18 20.14
C ILE A 212 10.42 -3.56 19.70
N VAL A 213 11.32 -4.42 19.21
CA VAL A 213 11.03 -5.78 18.76
C VAL A 213 11.97 -6.75 19.49
N LEU A 214 11.54 -7.23 20.66
CA LEU A 214 12.30 -8.12 21.56
C LEU A 214 11.38 -9.08 22.30
N GLY A 215 11.96 -10.10 22.93
CA GLY A 215 11.25 -11.09 23.77
C GLY A 215 11.13 -12.45 23.11
N THR A 216 11.08 -12.52 21.77
CA THR A 216 10.99 -13.78 21.00
C THR A 216 12.15 -14.73 21.33
N ASN A 217 13.39 -14.23 21.28
CA ASN A 217 14.56 -15.03 21.63
C ASN A 217 14.55 -15.47 23.09
N ASP A 218 14.14 -14.58 24.00
CA ASP A 218 14.11 -14.87 25.44
C ASP A 218 13.13 -16.02 25.77
N VAL A 219 11.91 -15.98 25.23
CA VAL A 219 10.88 -17.01 25.47
C VAL A 219 11.09 -18.28 24.63
N GLY A 220 11.77 -18.18 23.48
CA GLY A 220 12.14 -19.35 22.67
C GLY A 220 13.32 -20.14 23.23
N ILE A 221 14.31 -19.45 23.83
CA ILE A 221 15.53 -20.06 24.39
C ILE A 221 15.35 -20.42 25.86
N ARG A 222 14.66 -19.57 26.65
CA ARG A 222 14.50 -19.69 28.12
C ARG A 222 15.82 -20.00 28.81
N ILE A 223 16.82 -19.13 28.61
CA ILE A 223 18.20 -19.33 29.07
C ILE A 223 18.32 -19.59 30.58
N ARG A 224 17.33 -19.13 31.38
CA ARG A 224 17.24 -19.36 32.82
C ARG A 224 16.20 -20.40 33.26
N ARG A 225 15.78 -21.33 32.39
CA ARG A 225 14.76 -22.37 32.70
C ARG A 225 15.08 -23.27 33.90
N ALA A 226 16.34 -23.31 34.36
CA ALA A 226 16.76 -24.04 35.56
C ALA A 226 16.69 -23.20 36.85
N GLN A 227 16.46 -21.88 36.73
CA GLN A 227 16.38 -20.91 37.84
C GLN A 227 14.94 -20.41 38.04
N TYR A 228 14.16 -20.31 36.96
CA TYR A 228 12.80 -19.77 36.96
C TYR A 228 11.87 -20.63 36.10
N ASP A 229 10.62 -20.76 36.55
CA ASP A 229 9.54 -21.26 35.70
C ASP A 229 9.13 -20.21 34.64
N SER A 230 8.29 -20.61 33.69
CA SER A 230 7.79 -19.71 32.63
C SER A 230 7.02 -18.49 33.17
N ASN A 231 6.42 -18.57 34.36
CA ASN A 231 5.66 -17.47 34.94
C ASN A 231 6.62 -16.41 35.50
N ALA A 232 7.51 -16.79 36.41
CA ALA A 232 8.50 -15.88 37.01
C ALA A 232 9.48 -15.32 35.97
N TYR A 233 9.88 -16.12 34.98
CA TYR A 233 10.76 -15.65 33.90
C TYR A 233 10.06 -14.60 33.03
N THR A 234 8.79 -14.79 32.66
CA THR A 234 8.05 -13.79 31.87
C THR A 234 7.74 -12.52 32.65
N ASP A 235 7.57 -12.58 33.98
CA ASP A 235 7.48 -11.37 34.82
C ASP A 235 8.78 -10.56 34.79
N MET A 236 9.94 -11.24 34.88
CA MET A 236 11.26 -10.60 34.78
C MET A 236 11.46 -9.93 33.41
N LEU A 237 11.11 -10.60 32.31
CA LEU A 237 11.20 -10.03 30.96
C LEU A 237 10.28 -8.81 30.77
N VAL A 238 9.07 -8.83 31.35
CA VAL A 238 8.19 -7.64 31.33
C VAL A 238 8.79 -6.51 32.15
N GLY A 239 9.43 -6.79 33.29
CA GLY A 239 10.21 -5.79 34.04
C GLY A 239 11.26 -5.10 33.17
N PHE A 240 12.12 -5.88 32.51
CA PHE A 240 13.12 -5.35 31.59
C PHE A 240 12.51 -4.54 30.43
N ALA A 241 11.41 -5.01 29.83
CA ALA A 241 10.71 -4.28 28.78
C ALA A 241 10.19 -2.91 29.26
N LEU A 242 9.61 -2.84 30.46
CA LEU A 242 9.16 -1.57 31.05
C LEU A 242 10.32 -0.62 31.33
N ASP A 243 11.49 -1.12 31.72
CA ASP A 243 12.67 -0.28 31.98
C ASP A 243 13.25 0.31 30.68
N VAL A 244 13.32 -0.46 29.59
CA VAL A 244 13.68 0.04 28.25
C VAL A 244 12.73 1.17 27.80
N ILE A 245 11.41 1.00 28.02
CA ILE A 245 10.41 2.01 27.66
C ILE A 245 10.59 3.30 28.50
N LYS A 246 10.83 3.19 29.81
CA LYS A 246 11.13 4.34 30.68
C LYS A 246 12.41 5.05 30.25
N GLU A 247 13.44 4.30 29.87
CA GLU A 247 14.73 4.85 29.44
C GLU A 247 14.61 5.63 28.14
N LEU A 248 13.94 5.09 27.11
CA LEU A 248 13.62 5.81 25.88
C LEU A 248 12.79 7.07 26.14
N TYR A 249 11.78 7.00 27.02
CA TYR A 249 10.98 8.16 27.42
C TYR A 249 11.84 9.23 28.11
N GLY A 250 12.75 8.83 29.00
CA GLY A 250 13.72 9.72 29.65
C GLY A 250 14.72 10.36 28.68
N LEU A 251 15.07 9.66 27.59
CA LEU A 251 15.88 10.18 26.48
C LEU A 251 15.10 11.05 25.49
N GLY A 252 13.80 11.30 25.73
CA GLY A 252 12.96 12.23 24.98
C GLY A 252 11.91 11.58 24.07
N ALA A 253 11.91 10.26 23.91
CA ALA A 253 10.94 9.56 23.06
C ALA A 253 9.51 9.80 23.57
N ARG A 254 8.57 10.04 22.66
CA ARG A 254 7.14 10.24 23.00
C ARG A 254 6.18 9.32 22.26
N ARG A 255 6.61 8.67 21.17
CA ARG A 255 5.79 7.73 20.39
C ARG A 255 6.48 6.37 20.41
N ILE A 256 6.14 5.49 21.35
CA ILE A 256 6.84 4.22 21.55
C ILE A 256 5.92 3.05 21.15
N GLY A 257 6.37 2.23 20.21
CA GLY A 257 5.73 0.99 19.81
C GLY A 257 6.43 -0.21 20.45
N VAL A 258 5.67 -1.11 21.08
CA VAL A 258 6.20 -2.31 21.73
C VAL A 258 5.58 -3.53 21.05
N VAL A 259 6.40 -4.28 20.31
CA VAL A 259 5.95 -5.44 19.54
C VAL A 259 6.05 -6.70 20.40
N GLY A 260 4.99 -7.51 20.40
CA GLY A 260 4.96 -8.79 21.12
C GLY A 260 5.82 -9.88 20.48
N ALA A 261 6.04 -10.98 21.20
CA ALA A 261 6.69 -12.16 20.66
C ALA A 261 5.81 -12.85 19.60
N VAL A 262 6.42 -13.39 18.55
CA VAL A 262 5.77 -14.22 17.51
C VAL A 262 5.38 -15.61 18.06
N PRO A 263 4.59 -16.43 17.33
CA PRO A 263 4.43 -17.86 17.61
C PRO A 263 5.73 -18.63 17.37
N ILE A 264 6.71 -18.42 18.25
CA ILE A 264 8.07 -18.95 18.12
C ILE A 264 8.08 -20.48 18.07
N GLY A 265 7.16 -21.16 18.75
CA GLY A 265 6.99 -22.61 18.66
C GLY A 265 6.63 -23.12 17.26
N CYS A 266 6.11 -22.25 16.38
CA CYS A 266 5.74 -22.59 15.00
C CYS A 266 6.80 -22.23 13.94
N VAL A 267 7.96 -21.66 14.29
CA VAL A 267 9.06 -21.50 13.32
C VAL A 267 9.75 -22.85 13.08
N PRO A 268 10.29 -23.14 11.87
CA PRO A 268 10.80 -24.46 11.54
C PRO A 268 11.78 -25.06 12.56
N LEU A 269 12.75 -24.26 13.04
CA LEU A 269 13.74 -24.69 14.04
C LEU A 269 13.08 -25.22 15.32
N GLN A 270 12.05 -24.53 15.82
CA GLN A 270 11.37 -24.89 17.06
C GLN A 270 10.43 -26.10 16.88
N ARG A 271 9.86 -26.30 15.68
CA ARG A 271 9.12 -27.52 15.35
C ARG A 271 10.01 -28.76 15.46
N VAL A 272 11.19 -28.69 14.86
CA VAL A 272 12.15 -29.80 14.82
C VAL A 272 12.76 -30.08 16.19
N VAL A 273 13.18 -29.04 16.92
CA VAL A 273 13.88 -29.20 18.21
C VAL A 273 12.91 -29.44 19.39
N PHE A 274 11.72 -28.84 19.38
CA PHE A 274 10.79 -28.83 20.54
C PHE A 274 9.33 -29.18 20.21
N GLY A 275 8.96 -29.35 18.94
CA GLY A 275 7.61 -29.71 18.49
C GLY A 275 7.44 -31.18 18.09
N GLY A 276 8.51 -31.98 18.13
CA GLY A 276 8.48 -33.41 17.80
C GLY A 276 8.35 -33.70 16.30
N GLY A 277 8.79 -32.78 15.42
CA GLY A 277 8.79 -32.98 13.98
C GLY A 277 8.44 -31.70 13.23
N LEU A 278 7.34 -31.72 12.47
CA LEU A 278 6.80 -30.53 11.77
C LEU A 278 5.61 -29.88 12.52
N ASN A 279 5.26 -30.35 13.72
CA ASN A 279 4.24 -29.72 14.56
C ASN A 279 4.82 -28.53 15.33
N CYS A 280 3.98 -27.54 15.68
CA CYS A 280 4.44 -26.45 16.55
C CYS A 280 4.77 -26.97 17.95
N SER A 281 5.79 -26.39 18.59
CA SER A 281 6.02 -26.56 20.02
C SER A 281 5.02 -25.74 20.81
N GLU A 282 4.02 -26.39 21.41
CA GLU A 282 3.01 -25.69 22.20
C GLU A 282 3.59 -25.06 23.47
N ASP A 283 4.56 -25.67 24.15
CA ASP A 283 5.25 -25.09 25.32
C ASP A 283 5.95 -23.76 24.98
N SER A 284 6.68 -23.71 23.86
CA SER A 284 7.29 -22.45 23.38
C SER A 284 6.24 -21.41 22.96
N ASN A 285 5.11 -21.84 22.38
CA ASN A 285 3.99 -20.95 22.05
C ASN A 285 3.24 -20.46 23.30
N GLU A 286 3.08 -21.27 24.34
CA GLU A 286 2.50 -20.88 25.63
C GLU A 286 3.38 -19.89 26.37
N ALA A 287 4.71 -20.08 26.37
CA ALA A 287 5.66 -19.10 26.91
C ALA A 287 5.54 -17.73 26.20
N ALA A 288 5.42 -17.72 24.87
CA ALA A 288 5.20 -16.50 24.10
C ALA A 288 3.82 -15.86 24.35
N LYS A 289 2.73 -16.64 24.39
CA LYS A 289 1.38 -16.17 24.77
C LYS A 289 1.37 -15.57 26.18
N LEU A 290 2.05 -16.21 27.15
CA LEU A 290 2.16 -15.76 28.54
C LEU A 290 2.95 -14.46 28.68
N PHE A 291 4.06 -14.32 27.94
CA PHE A 291 4.80 -13.06 27.88
C PHE A 291 3.94 -11.94 27.30
N ASN A 292 3.27 -12.18 26.17
CA ASN A 292 2.42 -11.20 25.50
C ASN A 292 1.21 -10.77 26.36
N SER A 293 0.56 -11.72 27.05
CA SER A 293 -0.61 -11.44 27.90
C SER A 293 -0.25 -10.63 29.14
N LYS A 294 1.00 -10.66 29.60
CA LYS A 294 1.54 -9.79 30.67
C LYS A 294 2.04 -8.45 30.13
N LEU A 295 2.75 -8.46 28.99
CA LEU A 295 3.35 -7.26 28.40
C LEU A 295 2.29 -6.23 27.97
N SER A 296 1.22 -6.67 27.30
CA SER A 296 0.15 -5.79 26.81
C SER A 296 -0.51 -4.92 27.90
N PRO A 297 -1.02 -5.48 29.03
CA PRO A 297 -1.57 -4.68 30.12
C PRO A 297 -0.49 -3.88 30.87
N ALA A 298 0.75 -4.38 30.97
CA ALA A 298 1.85 -3.66 31.60
C ALA A 298 2.22 -2.38 30.83
N VAL A 299 2.38 -2.48 29.51
CA VAL A 299 2.59 -1.34 28.59
C VAL A 299 1.41 -0.36 28.68
N SER A 300 0.18 -0.87 28.65
CA SER A 300 -1.03 -0.06 28.79
C SER A 300 -1.12 0.67 30.14
N SER A 301 -0.59 0.07 31.21
CA SER A 301 -0.51 0.68 32.54
C SER A 301 0.55 1.76 32.59
N LEU A 302 1.75 1.50 32.07
CA LEU A 302 2.85 2.47 32.00
C LEU A 302 2.46 3.71 31.17
N ASN A 303 1.74 3.52 30.07
CA ASN A 303 1.21 4.62 29.24
C ASN A 303 0.28 5.58 30.01
N ARG A 304 -0.41 5.11 31.06
CA ARG A 304 -1.25 5.94 31.94
C ARG A 304 -0.48 6.58 33.10
N GLN A 305 0.70 6.06 33.43
CA GLN A 305 1.51 6.52 34.56
C GLN A 305 2.55 7.58 34.15
N LEU A 306 3.02 7.54 32.91
CA LEU A 306 4.02 8.50 32.42
C LEU A 306 3.41 9.89 32.18
N PRO A 307 4.17 10.98 32.44
CA PRO A 307 3.68 12.35 32.27
C PRO A 307 3.23 12.70 30.85
N ALA A 308 2.47 13.80 30.75
CA ALA A 308 1.81 14.28 29.55
C ALA A 308 2.71 14.26 28.29
N GLY A 309 2.16 13.73 27.20
CA GLY A 309 2.83 13.61 25.89
C GLY A 309 3.29 12.19 25.54
N ALA A 310 3.30 11.24 26.47
CA ALA A 310 3.54 9.83 26.15
C ALA A 310 2.42 9.24 25.28
N LYS A 311 2.79 8.53 24.21
CA LYS A 311 1.93 7.65 23.41
C LYS A 311 2.66 6.32 23.25
N ILE A 312 2.31 5.34 24.07
CA ILE A 312 2.94 4.02 24.11
C ILE A 312 1.89 2.98 23.73
N VAL A 313 2.17 2.20 22.70
CA VAL A 313 1.24 1.24 22.09
C VAL A 313 1.87 -0.14 22.06
N TYR A 314 1.13 -1.15 22.52
CA TYR A 314 1.48 -2.55 22.34
C TYR A 314 0.91 -3.08 21.01
N PHE A 315 1.69 -3.88 20.29
CA PHE A 315 1.29 -4.52 19.04
C PHE A 315 1.34 -6.05 19.18
N ASP A 316 0.17 -6.69 19.08
CA ASP A 316 0.10 -8.15 18.94
C ASP A 316 0.48 -8.54 17.51
N ILE A 317 1.59 -9.28 17.39
CA ILE A 317 2.00 -9.94 16.15
C ILE A 317 1.94 -11.46 16.25
N PHE A 318 1.55 -12.01 17.40
CA PHE A 318 1.42 -13.44 17.60
C PHE A 318 0.27 -14.00 16.76
N SER A 319 -0.92 -13.42 16.95
CA SER A 319 -2.15 -13.85 16.28
C SER A 319 -2.08 -13.80 14.74
N PRO A 320 -1.68 -12.68 14.09
CA PRO A 320 -1.60 -12.62 12.63
C PRO A 320 -0.53 -13.54 12.03
N VAL A 321 0.64 -13.69 12.68
CA VAL A 321 1.68 -14.60 12.20
C VAL A 321 1.26 -16.07 12.38
N LEU A 322 0.55 -16.41 13.46
CA LEU A 322 0.01 -17.76 13.64
C LEU A 322 -1.08 -18.06 12.60
N SER A 323 -1.95 -17.09 12.31
CA SER A 323 -2.99 -17.21 11.28
C SER A 323 -2.38 -17.46 9.90
N LEU A 324 -1.31 -16.74 9.52
CA LEU A 324 -0.55 -16.98 8.28
C LEU A 324 -0.03 -18.42 8.20
N ILE A 325 0.58 -18.90 9.29
CA ILE A 325 1.19 -20.23 9.34
C ILE A 325 0.12 -21.34 9.26
N GLN A 326 -1.04 -21.12 9.86
CA GLN A 326 -2.16 -22.06 9.85
C GLN A 326 -2.96 -22.03 8.54
N ASN A 327 -2.97 -20.90 7.83
CA ASN A 327 -3.69 -20.71 6.58
C ASN A 327 -2.84 -19.97 5.52
N PRO A 328 -1.77 -20.60 5.01
CA PRO A 328 -0.81 -19.93 4.11
C PRO A 328 -1.34 -19.71 2.68
N ALA A 329 -2.25 -20.58 2.21
CA ALA A 329 -2.68 -20.62 0.81
C ALA A 329 -3.35 -19.31 0.32
N PRO A 330 -4.26 -18.64 1.07
CA PRO A 330 -4.87 -17.38 0.65
C PRO A 330 -3.93 -16.16 0.64
N HIS A 331 -2.70 -16.33 1.13
CA HIS A 331 -1.60 -15.36 1.00
C HIS A 331 -0.61 -15.79 -0.10
N GLY A 332 -0.99 -16.79 -0.91
CA GLY A 332 -0.21 -17.37 -2.00
C GLY A 332 1.05 -18.10 -1.55
N PHE A 333 1.09 -18.64 -0.33
CA PHE A 333 2.18 -19.51 0.16
C PHE A 333 1.73 -20.98 0.14
N GLU A 334 2.66 -21.87 -0.18
CA GLU A 334 2.45 -23.32 -0.27
C GLU A 334 3.13 -24.08 0.89
N GLU A 335 4.18 -23.52 1.49
CA GLU A 335 4.95 -24.10 2.60
C GLU A 335 5.03 -23.12 3.78
N ALA A 336 4.68 -23.59 4.97
CA ALA A 336 4.65 -22.81 6.22
C ALA A 336 5.23 -23.56 7.44
N THR A 337 5.76 -24.76 7.21
CA THR A 337 6.40 -25.62 8.22
C THR A 337 7.92 -25.64 8.09
N ARG A 338 8.45 -25.25 6.92
CA ARG A 338 9.88 -25.23 6.58
C ARG A 338 10.31 -23.89 6.01
N GLY A 339 11.60 -23.59 6.13
CA GLY A 339 12.28 -22.48 5.46
C GLY A 339 12.66 -22.78 4.01
N CYS A 340 12.91 -21.75 3.22
CA CYS A 340 13.49 -21.88 1.88
C CYS A 340 14.98 -22.24 1.90
N CYS A 341 15.75 -21.83 2.92
CA CYS A 341 17.19 -22.09 3.02
C CYS A 341 17.49 -23.50 3.54
N GLY A 342 18.57 -24.11 3.04
CA GLY A 342 19.04 -25.42 3.46
C GLY A 342 18.03 -26.54 3.18
N THR A 343 17.84 -27.45 4.14
CA THR A 343 16.67 -28.34 4.17
C THR A 343 15.42 -27.67 4.76
N GLY A 344 15.49 -26.40 5.17
CA GLY A 344 14.37 -25.64 5.72
C GLY A 344 13.98 -26.03 7.14
N ASN A 345 14.77 -26.85 7.84
CA ASN A 345 14.39 -27.48 9.10
C ASN A 345 15.05 -26.82 10.30
N VAL A 346 16.37 -26.61 10.23
CA VAL A 346 17.20 -26.12 11.35
C VAL A 346 18.25 -25.10 10.90
N GLU A 347 18.36 -24.88 9.59
CA GLU A 347 19.39 -24.06 8.97
C GLU A 347 19.15 -22.58 9.22
N LEU A 348 20.20 -21.90 9.66
CA LEU A 348 20.22 -20.49 10.05
C LEU A 348 21.64 -19.94 9.84
N GLY A 349 21.76 -18.71 9.36
CA GLY A 349 23.06 -18.09 9.11
C GLY A 349 23.91 -18.93 8.16
N ILE A 350 25.13 -19.27 8.58
CA ILE A 350 26.10 -20.01 7.75
C ILE A 350 25.60 -21.38 7.27
N PHE A 351 24.66 -21.99 8.00
CA PHE A 351 24.07 -23.29 7.61
C PHE A 351 23.14 -23.19 6.39
N CYS A 352 22.73 -21.99 5.97
CA CYS A 352 21.98 -21.78 4.72
C CYS A 352 22.82 -21.98 3.44
N LEU A 353 24.15 -22.11 3.53
CA LEU A 353 25.02 -22.28 2.35
C LEU A 353 24.88 -23.63 1.65
N VAL A 354 24.46 -24.69 2.36
CA VAL A 354 24.41 -26.06 1.84
C VAL A 354 23.14 -26.74 2.40
N PRO A 355 22.29 -27.37 1.57
CA PRO A 355 22.39 -27.56 0.11
C PRO A 355 22.11 -26.32 -0.77
N GLY A 356 21.85 -25.14 -0.20
CA GLY A 356 21.51 -23.92 -0.93
C GLY A 356 20.12 -23.41 -0.55
N THR A 357 19.31 -22.99 -1.52
CA THR A 357 17.92 -22.53 -1.26
C THR A 357 16.91 -23.17 -2.20
N CYS A 358 15.64 -23.15 -1.79
CA CYS A 358 14.51 -23.37 -2.66
C CYS A 358 14.55 -22.43 -3.89
N THR A 359 14.01 -22.89 -5.01
CA THR A 359 13.91 -22.11 -6.26
C THR A 359 12.98 -20.90 -6.12
N ASP A 360 11.92 -21.02 -5.31
CA ASP A 360 10.84 -20.06 -5.24
C ASP A 360 10.46 -19.72 -3.79
N ALA A 361 11.09 -18.69 -3.22
CA ALA A 361 10.82 -18.26 -1.84
C ALA A 361 9.40 -17.66 -1.68
N ASN A 362 8.74 -17.20 -2.75
CA ASN A 362 7.39 -16.65 -2.64
C ASN A 362 6.33 -17.72 -2.24
N LYS A 363 6.68 -19.01 -2.32
CA LYS A 363 5.90 -20.14 -1.83
C LYS A 363 6.12 -20.43 -0.34
N TYR A 364 7.16 -19.91 0.28
CA TYR A 364 7.52 -20.21 1.67
C TYR A 364 7.15 -19.05 2.58
N VAL A 365 6.54 -19.32 3.74
CA VAL A 365 6.38 -18.30 4.79
C VAL A 365 7.74 -17.86 5.36
N PHE A 366 8.67 -18.82 5.47
CA PHE A 366 9.97 -18.63 6.09
C PHE A 366 11.13 -18.67 5.09
N TRP A 367 12.06 -17.74 5.22
CA TRP A 367 13.30 -17.71 4.46
C TRP A 367 14.28 -18.77 4.94
N ASP A 368 14.59 -18.77 6.24
CA ASP A 368 15.43 -19.76 6.90
C ASP A 368 14.60 -20.52 7.97
N SER A 369 15.23 -21.19 8.92
CA SER A 369 14.50 -21.93 9.97
C SER A 369 13.81 -21.04 11.03
N VAL A 370 13.89 -19.71 10.93
CA VAL A 370 13.32 -18.75 11.91
C VAL A 370 12.61 -17.57 11.23
N HIS A 371 13.24 -16.94 10.23
CA HIS A 371 12.85 -15.62 9.72
C HIS A 371 11.89 -15.69 8.52
N PRO A 372 10.98 -14.72 8.34
CA PRO A 372 10.05 -14.69 7.22
C PRO A 372 10.73 -14.34 5.89
N VAL A 373 10.06 -14.63 4.77
CA VAL A 373 10.46 -14.10 3.45
C VAL A 373 9.94 -12.67 3.22
N GLU A 374 10.67 -11.87 2.45
CA GLU A 374 10.04 -10.87 1.58
C GLU A 374 9.44 -11.61 0.37
N LYS A 375 8.14 -11.41 0.12
CA LYS A 375 7.49 -11.94 -1.08
C LYS A 375 7.70 -10.94 -2.22
N ALA A 376 8.38 -11.36 -3.29
CA ALA A 376 8.51 -10.52 -4.49
C ALA A 376 7.14 -10.30 -5.12
N ALA A 377 6.63 -9.07 -4.99
CA ALA A 377 5.38 -8.61 -5.58
C ALA A 377 5.68 -7.39 -6.46
N GLY A 378 5.25 -7.45 -7.70
CA GLY A 378 5.16 -6.28 -8.58
C GLY A 378 3.71 -6.01 -8.94
N ILE A 379 3.44 -4.83 -9.50
CA ILE A 379 2.14 -4.50 -10.11
C ILE A 379 2.41 -3.94 -11.50
N ILE A 380 1.70 -4.45 -12.50
CA ILE A 380 1.84 -4.05 -13.89
C ILE A 380 0.51 -3.50 -14.39
N ALA A 381 0.54 -2.38 -15.10
CA ALA A 381 -0.65 -1.78 -15.70
C ALA A 381 -0.43 -1.56 -17.21
N VAL A 382 -1.43 -1.90 -18.02
CA VAL A 382 -1.54 -1.56 -19.45
C VAL A 382 -2.87 -0.87 -19.68
N GLY A 383 -2.92 0.14 -20.54
CA GLY A 383 -4.19 0.77 -20.89
C GLY A 383 -4.12 2.23 -21.31
N ASP A 384 -5.16 3.00 -20.95
CA ASP A 384 -5.33 4.39 -21.37
C ASP A 384 -4.95 5.44 -20.30
N SER A 385 -5.58 6.61 -20.31
CA SER A 385 -5.33 7.72 -19.39
C SER A 385 -5.68 7.42 -17.92
N PHE A 386 -6.50 6.40 -17.65
CA PHE A 386 -6.75 5.95 -16.27
C PHE A 386 -5.53 5.25 -15.65
N VAL A 387 -4.57 4.81 -16.48
CA VAL A 387 -3.32 4.17 -16.06
C VAL A 387 -2.04 4.84 -16.57
N ASP A 388 -2.12 5.86 -17.43
CA ASP A 388 -0.97 6.62 -17.89
C ASP A 388 -0.39 7.48 -16.75
N THR A 389 0.70 7.00 -16.16
CA THR A 389 1.43 7.68 -15.08
C THR A 389 2.53 8.60 -15.59
N GLY A 390 2.58 8.88 -16.91
CA GLY A 390 3.51 9.80 -17.56
C GLY A 390 4.24 9.26 -18.81
N ASN A 391 3.81 8.13 -19.40
CA ASN A 391 4.43 7.60 -20.62
C ASN A 391 4.26 8.57 -21.79
N ASN A 392 3.13 9.27 -21.87
CA ASN A 392 2.86 10.24 -22.92
C ASN A 392 3.79 11.47 -22.91
N ASN A 393 4.53 11.69 -21.82
CA ASN A 393 5.55 12.74 -21.75
C ASN A 393 6.62 12.53 -22.83
N TYR A 394 6.97 11.27 -23.09
CA TYR A 394 8.12 10.83 -23.89
C TYR A 394 7.78 10.47 -25.35
N VAL A 395 6.56 10.78 -25.82
CA VAL A 395 6.15 10.59 -27.23
C VAL A 395 5.53 11.86 -27.82
N VAL A 396 5.38 11.92 -29.15
CA VAL A 396 4.72 13.05 -29.83
C VAL A 396 3.23 12.77 -29.93
N THR A 397 2.47 13.33 -28.99
CA THR A 397 1.01 13.18 -28.86
C THR A 397 0.37 14.48 -28.40
N ILE A 398 -0.90 14.69 -28.77
CA ILE A 398 -1.74 15.76 -28.21
C ILE A 398 -2.29 15.43 -26.81
N ALA A 399 -2.29 14.14 -26.43
CA ALA A 399 -2.77 13.68 -25.14
C ALA A 399 -1.66 13.81 -24.08
N LYS A 400 -1.42 15.03 -23.60
CA LYS A 400 -0.47 15.30 -22.49
C LYS A 400 -1.11 16.06 -21.34
N SER A 401 -0.56 15.84 -20.14
CA SER A 401 -0.94 16.44 -18.85
C SER A 401 0.30 16.72 -17.98
N ASN A 402 1.47 16.90 -18.61
CA ASN A 402 2.75 17.22 -17.95
C ASN A 402 2.97 18.73 -17.76
N PHE A 403 1.89 19.47 -17.55
CA PHE A 403 1.88 20.90 -17.32
C PHE A 403 0.74 21.28 -16.35
N PRO A 404 0.87 22.39 -15.59
CA PRO A 404 -0.19 22.86 -14.71
C PRO A 404 -1.50 23.13 -15.48
N PRO A 405 -2.67 22.86 -14.89
CA PRO A 405 -2.86 22.59 -13.46
C PRO A 405 -2.82 21.10 -13.07
N TYR A 406 -2.55 20.17 -14.00
CA TYR A 406 -2.41 18.76 -13.64
C TYR A 406 -1.31 18.56 -12.59
N GLY A 407 -1.47 17.58 -11.70
CA GLY A 407 -0.54 17.36 -10.59
C GLY A 407 -0.57 18.38 -9.44
N ARG A 408 -1.50 19.36 -9.43
CA ARG A 408 -1.64 20.37 -8.34
C ARG A 408 -1.68 19.78 -6.92
N ASP A 409 -2.34 18.64 -6.75
CA ASP A 409 -2.52 17.97 -5.45
C ASP A 409 -1.57 16.75 -5.31
N PHE A 410 -0.70 16.52 -6.30
CA PHE A 410 0.34 15.48 -6.28
C PHE A 410 1.49 15.89 -5.35
N PRO A 411 2.27 14.95 -4.79
CA PRO A 411 3.47 15.28 -4.02
C PRO A 411 4.42 16.24 -4.77
N GLY A 412 4.72 17.37 -4.13
CA GLY A 412 5.56 18.43 -4.74
C GLY A 412 4.87 19.25 -5.84
N GLU A 413 3.53 19.23 -5.91
CA GLU A 413 2.70 20.00 -6.87
C GLU A 413 3.14 19.81 -8.34
N THR A 414 3.71 18.64 -8.64
CA THR A 414 4.45 18.40 -9.89
C THR A 414 3.58 17.72 -10.94
N PRO A 415 3.45 18.28 -12.16
CA PRO A 415 2.68 17.67 -13.24
C PRO A 415 3.42 16.48 -13.87
N THR A 416 3.20 15.26 -13.38
CA THR A 416 3.92 14.07 -13.87
C THR A 416 3.42 13.50 -15.21
N GLY A 417 2.37 14.07 -15.82
CA GLY A 417 1.66 13.44 -16.94
C GLY A 417 0.55 12.48 -16.54
N ARG A 418 0.13 12.51 -15.26
CA ARG A 418 -1.10 11.87 -14.79
C ARG A 418 -2.30 12.75 -15.16
N PHE A 419 -3.36 12.17 -15.71
CA PHE A 419 -4.58 12.88 -16.10
C PHE A 419 -5.50 13.16 -14.90
N SER A 420 -4.96 13.84 -13.89
CA SER A 420 -5.68 14.23 -12.67
C SER A 420 -4.96 15.40 -11.97
N ASN A 421 -5.57 15.95 -10.91
CA ASN A 421 -4.85 16.80 -9.94
C ASN A 421 -3.79 16.02 -9.18
N GLY A 422 -3.85 14.68 -9.12
CA GLY A 422 -2.88 13.89 -8.38
C GLY A 422 -2.82 12.43 -8.83
N ARG A 423 -2.83 11.51 -7.86
CA ARG A 423 -2.70 10.05 -8.06
C ARG A 423 -3.83 9.47 -8.91
N LEU A 424 -3.47 8.45 -9.69
CA LEU A 424 -4.41 7.65 -10.48
C LEU A 424 -4.72 6.31 -9.80
N ILE A 425 -5.70 5.58 -10.35
CA ILE A 425 -6.08 4.22 -9.94
C ILE A 425 -4.86 3.28 -9.74
N PRO A 426 -3.87 3.17 -10.65
CA PRO A 426 -2.71 2.29 -10.43
C PRO A 426 -1.84 2.67 -9.23
N ASP A 427 -1.78 3.94 -8.83
CA ASP A 427 -1.05 4.35 -7.63
C ASP A 427 -1.74 3.83 -6.36
N PHE A 428 -3.07 3.93 -6.32
CA PHE A 428 -3.89 3.39 -5.22
C PHE A 428 -3.84 1.87 -5.19
N LEU A 429 -3.90 1.19 -6.33
CA LEU A 429 -3.68 -0.26 -6.41
C LEU A 429 -2.29 -0.67 -5.93
N ALA A 430 -1.22 -0.01 -6.40
CA ALA A 430 0.14 -0.31 -5.98
C ALA A 430 0.33 -0.18 -4.47
N LYS A 431 -0.31 0.83 -3.86
CA LYS A 431 -0.32 1.06 -2.42
C LYS A 431 -1.17 0.04 -1.67
N THR A 432 -2.37 -0.29 -2.15
CA THR A 432 -3.28 -1.27 -1.55
C THR A 432 -2.71 -2.69 -1.57
N LEU A 433 -1.93 -3.02 -2.60
CA LEU A 433 -1.18 -4.28 -2.70
C LEU A 433 0.13 -4.27 -1.87
N GLY A 434 0.53 -3.13 -1.30
CA GLY A 434 1.78 -2.98 -0.54
C GLY A 434 3.05 -3.12 -1.38
N VAL A 435 2.99 -2.77 -2.68
CA VAL A 435 4.11 -2.90 -3.62
C VAL A 435 4.95 -1.63 -3.65
N LYS A 436 4.30 -0.45 -3.75
CA LYS A 436 4.94 0.87 -3.78
C LYS A 436 3.90 1.99 -3.63
N ASN A 437 4.34 3.19 -3.22
CA ASN A 437 3.46 4.36 -3.04
C ASN A 437 2.96 5.02 -4.35
N LEU A 438 3.67 4.83 -5.47
CA LEU A 438 3.37 5.40 -6.79
C LEU A 438 3.83 4.42 -7.87
N LEU A 439 3.05 4.21 -8.93
CA LEU A 439 3.46 3.40 -10.07
C LEU A 439 4.16 4.29 -11.12
N PRO A 440 5.45 4.08 -11.44
CA PRO A 440 6.11 4.90 -12.45
C PRO A 440 5.76 4.46 -13.88
N PRO A 441 5.81 5.38 -14.86
CA PRO A 441 5.64 5.06 -16.28
C PRO A 441 6.92 4.42 -16.84
N TYR A 442 6.80 3.33 -17.59
CA TYR A 442 7.93 2.57 -18.16
C TYR A 442 8.90 3.41 -19.02
N LYS A 443 8.41 4.48 -19.67
CA LYS A 443 9.23 5.38 -20.49
C LYS A 443 10.04 6.41 -19.71
N ASP A 444 9.95 6.46 -18.38
CA ASP A 444 10.79 7.34 -17.56
C ASP A 444 12.27 6.89 -17.61
N PRO A 445 13.19 7.71 -18.13
CA PRO A 445 14.61 7.36 -18.27
C PRO A 445 15.35 7.32 -16.94
N THR A 446 14.74 7.76 -15.83
CA THR A 446 15.32 7.70 -14.49
C THR A 446 15.05 6.38 -13.76
N LEU A 447 14.25 5.48 -14.35
CA LEU A 447 13.90 4.20 -13.76
C LEU A 447 15.14 3.35 -13.45
N LYS A 448 15.17 2.85 -12.22
CA LYS A 448 16.17 1.88 -11.77
C LYS A 448 15.62 0.47 -11.88
N LEU A 449 16.51 -0.52 -11.76
CA LEU A 449 16.13 -1.92 -11.74
C LEU A 449 15.16 -2.26 -10.59
N GLU A 450 15.29 -1.61 -9.43
CA GLU A 450 14.37 -1.78 -8.28
C GLU A 450 12.93 -1.38 -8.63
N ASP A 451 12.74 -0.33 -9.42
CA ASP A 451 11.43 0.09 -9.91
C ASP A 451 10.84 -0.95 -10.88
N LEU A 452 11.66 -1.47 -11.79
CA LEU A 452 11.24 -2.52 -12.74
C LEU A 452 10.85 -3.80 -12.01
N ARG A 453 11.64 -4.27 -11.03
CA ARG A 453 11.35 -5.50 -10.27
C ARG A 453 10.01 -5.44 -9.52
N THR A 454 9.58 -4.25 -9.13
CA THR A 454 8.31 -3.99 -8.44
C THR A 454 7.20 -3.50 -9.39
N GLY A 455 7.45 -3.52 -10.71
CA GLY A 455 6.45 -3.25 -11.75
C GLY A 455 6.23 -1.78 -12.11
N VAL A 456 5.66 -1.54 -13.28
CA VAL A 456 5.52 -0.23 -13.94
C VAL A 456 4.18 -0.13 -14.68
N SER A 457 3.79 1.09 -15.07
CA SER A 457 2.71 1.30 -16.03
C SER A 457 3.24 1.46 -17.46
N PHE A 458 2.61 0.76 -18.39
CA PHE A 458 2.76 0.91 -19.83
C PHE A 458 1.64 1.77 -20.45
N GLY A 459 0.64 2.17 -19.64
CA GLY A 459 -0.54 2.90 -20.11
C GLY A 459 -0.22 4.21 -20.82
N SER A 460 -1.07 4.59 -21.78
CA SER A 460 -0.91 5.77 -22.63
C SER A 460 -2.23 6.48 -22.86
N ALA A 461 -2.32 7.75 -22.48
CA ALA A 461 -3.55 8.50 -22.59
C ALA A 461 -4.04 8.59 -24.04
N GLY A 462 -5.32 8.26 -24.24
CA GLY A 462 -5.95 8.15 -25.56
C GLY A 462 -5.80 6.81 -26.26
N ALA A 463 -5.14 5.82 -25.65
CA ALA A 463 -5.14 4.45 -26.15
C ALA A 463 -6.54 3.81 -26.09
N GLY A 464 -6.72 2.79 -26.93
CA GLY A 464 -7.90 1.93 -26.97
C GLY A 464 -7.50 0.50 -27.34
N TYR A 465 -8.46 -0.43 -27.30
CA TYR A 465 -8.27 -1.76 -27.89
C TYR A 465 -8.21 -1.70 -29.42
N ASP A 466 -8.89 -0.73 -30.05
CA ASP A 466 -8.79 -0.49 -31.49
C ASP A 466 -7.57 0.41 -31.79
N PRO A 467 -6.61 -0.04 -32.63
CA PRO A 467 -5.45 0.77 -32.98
C PRO A 467 -5.81 2.13 -33.61
N LEU A 468 -6.97 2.26 -34.27
CA LEU A 468 -7.44 3.55 -34.81
C LEU A 468 -7.73 4.58 -33.70
N THR A 469 -8.21 4.14 -32.52
CA THR A 469 -8.46 5.03 -31.38
C THR A 469 -7.17 5.71 -30.93
N SER A 470 -6.10 4.92 -30.79
CA SER A 470 -4.76 5.41 -30.42
C SER A 470 -4.16 6.30 -31.52
N GLY A 471 -4.29 5.88 -32.78
CA GLY A 471 -3.73 6.58 -33.94
C GLY A 471 -4.26 8.00 -34.15
N GLN A 472 -5.54 8.26 -33.83
CA GLN A 472 -6.14 9.62 -33.90
C GLN A 472 -5.43 10.65 -33.02
N ARG A 473 -4.78 10.22 -31.94
CA ARG A 473 -4.16 11.09 -30.92
C ARG A 473 -2.63 11.03 -30.91
N GLY A 474 -2.02 10.18 -31.74
CA GLY A 474 -0.59 9.85 -31.66
C GLY A 474 -0.22 9.12 -30.37
N SER A 475 -1.18 8.45 -29.74
CA SER A 475 -0.99 7.70 -28.49
C SER A 475 -0.31 6.35 -28.75
N ILE A 476 0.31 5.78 -27.71
CA ILE A 476 0.98 4.48 -27.80
C ILE A 476 -0.08 3.38 -27.91
N THR A 477 -0.06 2.64 -29.03
CA THR A 477 -1.04 1.57 -29.30
C THR A 477 -0.94 0.44 -28.28
N ILE A 478 -1.98 -0.38 -28.12
CA ILE A 478 -1.90 -1.53 -27.21
C ILE A 478 -0.85 -2.56 -27.68
N GLU A 479 -0.62 -2.68 -28.99
CA GLU A 479 0.50 -3.44 -29.57
C GLU A 479 1.86 -2.92 -29.08
N ASP A 480 2.08 -1.59 -29.14
CA ASP A 480 3.31 -0.96 -28.67
C ASP A 480 3.46 -1.06 -27.14
N GLN A 481 2.36 -1.01 -26.38
CA GLN A 481 2.39 -1.26 -24.93
C GLN A 481 2.80 -2.69 -24.60
N LEU A 482 2.35 -3.67 -25.40
CA LEU A 482 2.80 -5.05 -25.27
C LEU A 482 4.26 -5.25 -25.71
N GLU A 483 4.76 -4.47 -26.68
CA GLU A 483 6.19 -4.49 -27.05
C GLU A 483 7.06 -3.87 -25.95
N MET A 484 6.67 -2.72 -25.40
CA MET A 484 7.31 -2.15 -24.21
C MET A 484 7.36 -3.14 -23.04
N TYR A 485 6.32 -3.96 -22.88
CA TYR A 485 6.27 -5.02 -21.88
C TYR A 485 7.21 -6.20 -22.19
N ARG A 486 7.42 -6.56 -23.48
CA ARG A 486 8.47 -7.51 -23.90
C ARG A 486 9.87 -6.98 -23.58
N GLU A 487 10.15 -5.74 -23.92
CA GLU A 487 11.41 -5.07 -23.59
C GLU A 487 11.66 -5.06 -22.07
N TYR A 488 10.64 -4.70 -21.28
CA TYR A 488 10.67 -4.72 -19.81
C TYR A 488 11.05 -6.10 -19.27
N LYS A 489 10.41 -7.17 -19.76
CA LYS A 489 10.76 -8.55 -19.37
C LYS A 489 12.22 -8.87 -19.73
N SER A 490 12.68 -8.43 -20.90
CA SER A 490 14.07 -8.60 -21.35
C SER A 490 15.06 -7.86 -20.45
N LYS A 491 14.76 -6.61 -20.06
CA LYS A 491 15.56 -5.81 -19.12
C LYS A 491 15.69 -6.49 -17.75
N ILE A 492 14.59 -7.00 -17.20
CA ILE A 492 14.65 -7.76 -15.92
C ILE A 492 15.48 -9.03 -16.10
N ASN A 493 15.26 -9.81 -17.17
CA ASN A 493 16.03 -11.03 -17.45
C ASN A 493 17.54 -10.75 -17.54
N ALA A 494 17.96 -9.77 -18.34
CA ALA A 494 19.37 -9.39 -18.50
C ALA A 494 20.04 -8.97 -17.18
N SER A 495 19.26 -8.53 -16.19
CA SER A 495 19.74 -8.01 -14.90
C SER A 495 19.65 -8.98 -13.71
N ALA A 496 18.81 -10.01 -13.81
CA ALA A 496 18.42 -10.88 -12.69
C ALA A 496 18.29 -12.36 -13.08
N GLY A 497 18.44 -12.70 -14.35
CA GLY A 497 18.24 -14.04 -14.90
C GLY A 497 16.79 -14.37 -15.21
N THR A 498 16.60 -15.37 -16.08
CA THR A 498 15.30 -15.79 -16.60
C THR A 498 14.34 -16.22 -15.49
N GLU A 499 14.82 -16.96 -14.49
CA GLU A 499 13.99 -17.48 -13.39
C GLU A 499 13.38 -16.34 -12.55
N ILE A 500 14.18 -15.33 -12.18
CA ILE A 500 13.67 -14.16 -11.45
C ILE A 500 12.72 -13.33 -12.32
N ALA A 501 13.01 -13.17 -13.61
CA ALA A 501 12.14 -12.46 -14.54
C ALA A 501 10.78 -13.16 -14.70
N ASP A 502 10.78 -14.45 -15.05
CA ASP A 502 9.56 -15.26 -15.16
C ASP A 502 8.81 -15.34 -13.83
N LYS A 503 9.52 -15.31 -12.70
CA LYS A 503 8.89 -15.23 -11.38
C LYS A 503 8.15 -13.92 -11.17
N ILE A 504 8.82 -12.77 -11.35
CA ILE A 504 8.19 -11.44 -11.23
C ILE A 504 6.98 -11.33 -12.16
N ILE A 505 7.12 -11.77 -13.41
CA ILE A 505 6.03 -11.77 -14.39
C ILE A 505 4.87 -12.69 -13.99
N SER A 506 5.13 -13.92 -13.56
CA SER A 506 4.06 -14.84 -13.19
C SER A 506 3.37 -14.46 -11.89
N THR A 507 4.06 -13.83 -10.93
CA THR A 507 3.46 -13.44 -9.65
C THR A 507 2.92 -12.02 -9.54
N SER A 508 3.23 -11.11 -10.47
CA SER A 508 2.64 -9.77 -10.46
C SER A 508 1.20 -9.79 -11.01
N PRO A 509 0.20 -9.19 -10.35
CA PRO A 509 -1.04 -8.83 -11.00
C PRO A 509 -0.81 -7.82 -12.14
N HIS A 510 -1.43 -8.11 -13.28
CA HIS A 510 -1.47 -7.27 -14.48
C HIS A 510 -2.87 -6.69 -14.62
N PHE A 511 -3.03 -5.37 -14.60
CA PHE A 511 -4.31 -4.70 -14.77
C PHE A 511 -4.44 -4.10 -16.18
N ILE A 512 -5.56 -4.40 -16.86
CA ILE A 512 -5.90 -3.87 -18.18
C ILE A 512 -7.07 -2.90 -18.04
N LEU A 513 -6.85 -1.61 -18.35
CA LEU A 513 -7.88 -0.56 -18.32
C LEU A 513 -7.99 0.09 -19.71
N LEU A 514 -8.92 -0.40 -20.53
CA LEU A 514 -9.14 0.01 -21.94
C LEU A 514 -10.64 -0.07 -22.32
N GLY A 515 -10.98 0.26 -23.57
CA GLY A 515 -12.34 0.17 -24.13
C GLY A 515 -13.14 1.47 -24.00
N THR A 516 -12.92 2.25 -22.93
CA THR A 516 -13.65 3.50 -22.69
C THR A 516 -13.44 4.54 -23.81
N ASN A 517 -12.19 4.73 -24.27
CA ASN A 517 -11.92 5.60 -25.42
C ASN A 517 -12.56 5.07 -26.72
N ASP A 518 -12.54 3.76 -26.94
CA ASP A 518 -13.12 3.12 -28.14
C ASP A 518 -14.64 3.33 -28.23
N ILE A 519 -15.37 3.13 -27.14
CA ILE A 519 -16.82 3.37 -27.06
C ILE A 519 -17.16 4.87 -27.31
N SER A 520 -16.27 5.77 -26.90
CA SER A 520 -16.39 7.22 -27.17
C SER A 520 -15.99 7.64 -28.59
N ASN A 521 -15.37 6.75 -29.37
CA ASN A 521 -14.83 7.05 -30.70
C ASN A 521 -15.96 7.09 -31.76
N THR A 522 -16.23 8.27 -32.31
CA THR A 522 -17.31 8.48 -33.27
C THR A 522 -17.02 7.91 -34.66
N ILE A 523 -15.75 7.69 -35.03
CA ILE A 523 -15.39 7.22 -36.37
C ILE A 523 -15.92 5.79 -36.62
N ARG A 524 -15.88 4.91 -35.61
CA ARG A 524 -16.34 3.53 -35.76
C ARG A 524 -17.85 3.39 -35.79
N ARG A 525 -18.60 4.35 -35.22
CA ARG A 525 -20.08 4.38 -35.32
C ARG A 525 -20.59 4.65 -36.74
N ALA A 526 -19.76 5.23 -37.60
CA ALA A 526 -20.09 5.37 -39.02
C ALA A 526 -19.87 4.07 -39.82
N GLN A 527 -19.27 3.03 -39.21
CA GLN A 527 -18.90 1.76 -39.85
C GLN A 527 -19.65 0.56 -39.25
N TYR A 528 -19.96 0.60 -37.95
CA TYR A 528 -20.55 -0.48 -37.18
C TYR A 528 -21.60 0.06 -36.20
N ASP A 529 -22.67 -0.70 -35.97
CA ASP A 529 -23.54 -0.47 -34.82
C ASP A 529 -22.83 -0.86 -33.50
N SER A 530 -23.38 -0.40 -32.38
CA SER A 530 -22.84 -0.65 -31.04
C SER A 530 -22.76 -2.13 -30.67
N ASN A 531 -23.64 -3.00 -31.20
CA ASN A 531 -23.55 -4.42 -30.90
C ASN A 531 -22.35 -5.04 -31.64
N THR A 532 -22.26 -4.86 -32.96
CA THR A 532 -21.14 -5.38 -33.75
C THR A 532 -19.79 -4.80 -33.30
N TYR A 533 -19.71 -3.51 -32.97
CA TYR A 533 -18.45 -2.93 -32.52
C TYR A 533 -18.02 -3.45 -31.13
N THR A 534 -18.97 -3.68 -30.21
CA THR A 534 -18.63 -4.26 -28.90
C THR A 534 -18.19 -5.73 -28.99
N ASP A 535 -18.65 -6.49 -29.99
CA ASP A 535 -18.11 -7.84 -30.26
C ASP A 535 -16.63 -7.77 -30.70
N ILE A 536 -16.29 -6.83 -31.61
CA ILE A 536 -14.91 -6.60 -32.06
C ILE A 536 -14.00 -6.19 -30.88
N LEU A 537 -14.46 -5.29 -30.01
CA LEU A 537 -13.69 -4.85 -28.84
C LEU A 537 -13.45 -5.99 -27.83
N VAL A 538 -14.40 -6.93 -27.68
CA VAL A 538 -14.21 -8.09 -26.81
C VAL A 538 -13.15 -9.03 -27.39
N GLU A 539 -13.17 -9.33 -28.69
CA GLU A 539 -12.12 -10.16 -29.31
C GLU A 539 -10.73 -9.54 -29.18
N LEU A 540 -10.61 -8.22 -29.38
CA LEU A 540 -9.35 -7.48 -29.17
C LEU A 540 -8.90 -7.55 -27.70
N ALA A 541 -9.83 -7.41 -26.74
CA ALA A 541 -9.51 -7.55 -25.31
C ALA A 541 -9.03 -8.96 -24.95
N LEU A 542 -9.66 -10.01 -25.49
CA LEU A 542 -9.24 -11.40 -25.29
C LEU A 542 -7.86 -11.68 -25.91
N ASP A 543 -7.54 -11.09 -27.06
CA ASP A 543 -6.22 -11.18 -27.69
C ASP A 543 -5.12 -10.52 -26.84
N VAL A 544 -5.36 -9.35 -26.25
CA VAL A 544 -4.42 -8.72 -25.30
C VAL A 544 -4.15 -9.63 -24.09
N VAL A 545 -5.20 -10.24 -23.51
CA VAL A 545 -5.06 -11.19 -22.40
C VAL A 545 -4.24 -12.43 -22.82
N LYS A 546 -4.51 -13.00 -23.99
CA LYS A 546 -3.76 -14.14 -24.56
C LYS A 546 -2.28 -13.76 -24.79
N LYS A 547 -1.99 -12.57 -25.33
CA LYS A 547 -0.63 -12.06 -25.54
C LYS A 547 0.13 -11.87 -24.21
N LEU A 548 -0.49 -11.28 -23.19
CA LEU A 548 0.10 -11.16 -21.85
C LEU A 548 0.39 -12.54 -21.21
N HIS A 549 -0.56 -13.48 -21.32
CA HIS A 549 -0.37 -14.86 -20.82
C HIS A 549 0.77 -15.58 -21.55
N GLY A 550 0.85 -15.45 -22.88
CA GLY A 550 1.94 -15.99 -23.69
C GLY A 550 3.32 -15.42 -23.32
N LEU A 551 3.37 -14.18 -22.83
CA LEU A 551 4.59 -13.56 -22.30
C LEU A 551 4.92 -13.95 -20.84
N GLY A 552 4.05 -14.73 -20.19
CA GLY A 552 4.27 -15.32 -18.87
C GLY A 552 3.33 -14.83 -17.78
N ALA A 553 2.48 -13.82 -18.03
CA ALA A 553 1.57 -13.31 -17.02
C ALA A 553 0.59 -14.41 -16.58
N ARG A 554 0.35 -14.55 -15.27
CA ARG A 554 -0.60 -15.53 -14.72
C ARG A 554 -1.72 -14.92 -13.91
N ARG A 555 -1.56 -13.68 -13.41
CA ARG A 555 -2.57 -12.94 -12.66
C ARG A 555 -3.01 -11.74 -13.49
N ILE A 556 -4.18 -11.79 -14.12
CA ILE A 556 -4.65 -10.76 -15.06
C ILE A 556 -6.02 -10.22 -14.63
N GLY A 557 -6.08 -8.96 -14.19
CA GLY A 557 -7.31 -8.24 -13.94
C GLY A 557 -7.73 -7.45 -15.17
N VAL A 558 -8.92 -7.71 -15.70
CA VAL A 558 -9.48 -7.00 -16.86
C VAL A 558 -10.62 -6.12 -16.39
N VAL A 559 -10.46 -4.81 -16.52
CA VAL A 559 -11.43 -3.83 -16.04
C VAL A 559 -12.39 -3.48 -17.18
N GLY A 560 -13.68 -3.39 -16.87
CA GLY A 560 -14.70 -2.94 -17.83
C GLY A 560 -14.56 -1.47 -18.25
N ALA A 561 -15.40 -1.04 -19.18
CA ALA A 561 -15.56 0.37 -19.53
C ALA A 561 -16.32 1.13 -18.42
N ALA A 562 -15.91 2.37 -18.18
CA ALA A 562 -16.54 3.30 -17.23
C ALA A 562 -17.85 3.91 -17.78
N PRO A 563 -18.70 4.57 -16.97
CA PRO A 563 -19.94 5.23 -17.43
C PRO A 563 -19.63 6.53 -18.18
N ILE A 564 -19.00 6.39 -19.35
CA ILE A 564 -18.42 7.47 -20.15
C ILE A 564 -19.47 8.48 -20.64
N GLY A 565 -20.73 8.07 -20.77
CA GLY A 565 -21.82 8.99 -21.09
C GLY A 565 -22.09 10.04 -20.00
N CYS A 566 -21.67 9.78 -18.76
CA CYS A 566 -21.87 10.68 -17.63
C CYS A 566 -20.69 11.65 -17.36
N VAL A 567 -19.60 11.61 -18.12
CA VAL A 567 -18.49 12.57 -17.94
C VAL A 567 -18.89 13.97 -18.47
N PRO A 568 -18.34 15.07 -17.93
CA PRO A 568 -18.77 16.43 -18.29
C PRO A 568 -18.81 16.72 -19.78
N LEU A 569 -17.82 16.24 -20.55
CA LEU A 569 -17.76 16.40 -22.01
C LEU A 569 -18.93 15.72 -22.72
N GLN A 570 -19.28 14.48 -22.33
CA GLN A 570 -20.35 13.73 -22.99
C GLN A 570 -21.75 14.22 -22.60
N ARG A 571 -21.88 14.84 -21.41
CA ARG A 571 -23.08 15.61 -21.04
C ARG A 571 -23.32 16.79 -21.97
N ILE A 572 -22.26 17.46 -22.43
CA ILE A 572 -22.36 18.54 -23.43
C ILE A 572 -22.65 17.97 -24.83
N LEU A 573 -21.93 16.93 -25.25
CA LEU A 573 -22.00 16.41 -26.63
C LEU A 573 -23.28 15.60 -26.94
N GLY A 574 -23.88 14.93 -25.95
CA GLY A 574 -25.08 14.10 -26.16
C GLY A 574 -26.12 14.14 -25.03
N GLY A 575 -25.90 14.95 -23.99
CA GLY A 575 -26.82 15.10 -22.84
C GLY A 575 -27.68 16.37 -22.85
N GLY A 576 -27.61 17.16 -23.91
CA GLY A 576 -28.24 18.49 -24.01
C GLY A 576 -27.35 19.60 -23.46
N LEU A 577 -27.22 20.71 -24.21
CA LEU A 577 -26.33 21.83 -23.84
C LEU A 577 -26.74 22.51 -22.52
N LEU A 578 -28.03 22.51 -22.19
CA LEU A 578 -28.57 23.14 -20.99
C LEU A 578 -28.86 22.10 -19.89
N GLU A 579 -29.40 20.96 -20.29
CA GLU A 579 -29.88 19.88 -19.43
C GLU A 579 -28.72 19.04 -18.86
N ARG A 580 -27.67 18.83 -19.65
CA ARG A 580 -26.40 18.16 -19.29
C ARG A 580 -26.63 16.79 -18.62
N HIS A 581 -27.64 16.06 -19.09
CA HIS A 581 -27.91 14.67 -18.70
C HIS A 581 -26.76 13.74 -19.13
N CYS A 582 -26.73 12.51 -18.64
CA CYS A 582 -25.79 11.54 -19.21
C CYS A 582 -26.20 11.20 -20.66
N ASN A 583 -25.21 10.99 -21.52
CA ASN A 583 -25.44 10.39 -22.83
C ASN A 583 -25.72 8.89 -22.64
N GLU A 584 -27.00 8.50 -22.65
CA GLU A 584 -27.37 7.10 -22.37
C GLU A 584 -27.00 6.14 -23.50
N GLU A 585 -26.92 6.56 -24.76
CA GLU A 585 -26.41 5.73 -25.86
C GLU A 585 -24.99 5.23 -25.56
N LEU A 586 -24.14 6.13 -25.01
CA LEU A 586 -22.79 5.81 -24.57
C LEU A 586 -22.75 4.88 -23.36
N ASN A 587 -23.63 5.10 -22.38
CA ASN A 587 -23.72 4.25 -21.19
C ASN A 587 -24.22 2.84 -21.54
N GLU A 588 -25.21 2.71 -22.43
CA GLU A 588 -25.70 1.41 -22.91
C GLU A 588 -24.64 0.68 -23.75
N ALA A 589 -23.88 1.39 -24.59
CA ALA A 589 -22.74 0.79 -25.30
C ALA A 589 -21.66 0.26 -24.32
N ALA A 590 -21.37 1.00 -23.24
CA ALA A 590 -20.43 0.54 -22.20
C ALA A 590 -20.97 -0.64 -21.39
N LYS A 591 -22.26 -0.64 -21.01
CA LYS A 591 -22.92 -1.79 -20.38
C LYS A 591 -22.91 -3.01 -21.31
N LEU A 592 -23.17 -2.82 -22.60
CA LEU A 592 -23.18 -3.90 -23.59
C LEU A 592 -21.78 -4.52 -23.75
N PHE A 593 -20.73 -3.70 -23.86
CA PHE A 593 -19.34 -4.16 -23.84
C PHE A 593 -19.03 -4.97 -22.57
N ASN A 594 -19.33 -4.43 -21.39
CA ASN A 594 -19.07 -5.07 -20.11
C ASN A 594 -19.83 -6.40 -19.95
N SER A 595 -21.09 -6.44 -20.38
CA SER A 595 -21.94 -7.64 -20.30
C SER A 595 -21.46 -8.79 -21.20
N LYS A 596 -20.75 -8.47 -22.31
CA LYS A 596 -20.07 -9.44 -23.17
C LYS A 596 -18.69 -9.81 -22.65
N LEU A 597 -17.91 -8.84 -22.17
CA LEU A 597 -16.53 -9.04 -21.70
C LEU A 597 -16.46 -9.94 -20.47
N SER A 598 -17.30 -9.71 -19.45
CA SER A 598 -17.29 -10.49 -18.20
C SER A 598 -17.39 -12.01 -18.41
N PRO A 599 -18.40 -12.57 -19.11
CA PRO A 599 -18.48 -14.01 -19.37
C PRO A 599 -17.37 -14.51 -20.31
N ALA A 600 -16.91 -13.69 -21.25
CA ALA A 600 -15.80 -14.05 -22.14
C ALA A 600 -14.47 -14.21 -21.36
N ILE A 601 -14.20 -13.33 -20.39
CA ILE A 601 -13.07 -13.44 -19.45
C ILE A 601 -13.21 -14.68 -18.56
N SER A 602 -14.41 -14.96 -18.03
CA SER A 602 -14.66 -16.18 -17.25
C SER A 602 -14.41 -17.46 -18.05
N THR A 603 -14.76 -17.46 -19.35
CA THR A 603 -14.49 -18.57 -20.27
C THR A 603 -13.00 -18.71 -20.56
N LEU A 604 -12.31 -17.60 -20.85
CA LEU A 604 -10.87 -17.59 -21.13
C LEU A 604 -10.03 -18.05 -19.92
N ASN A 605 -10.46 -17.71 -18.70
CA ASN A 605 -9.84 -18.19 -17.46
C ASN A 605 -9.80 -19.73 -17.35
N GLN A 606 -10.80 -20.41 -17.89
CA GLN A 606 -10.86 -21.89 -17.90
C GLN A 606 -10.00 -22.49 -19.02
N GLN A 607 -9.68 -21.72 -20.06
CA GLN A 607 -8.93 -22.16 -21.24
C GLN A 607 -7.41 -21.94 -21.11
N LEU A 608 -6.97 -20.96 -20.32
CA LEU A 608 -5.54 -20.60 -20.19
C LEU A 608 -4.88 -21.29 -18.98
N PRO A 609 -3.97 -22.27 -19.18
CA PRO A 609 -3.38 -23.03 -18.09
C PRO A 609 -2.64 -22.16 -17.07
N GLY A 610 -2.89 -22.43 -15.79
CA GLY A 610 -2.27 -21.73 -14.66
C GLY A 610 -2.63 -20.24 -14.54
N ALA A 611 -3.60 -19.74 -15.31
CA ALA A 611 -4.06 -18.37 -15.21
C ALA A 611 -5.07 -18.19 -14.05
N LYS A 612 -5.08 -16.98 -13.50
CA LYS A 612 -6.13 -16.41 -12.66
C LYS A 612 -6.52 -15.08 -13.31
N ILE A 613 -7.65 -15.10 -14.01
CA ILE A 613 -8.15 -13.98 -14.80
C ILE A 613 -9.48 -13.55 -14.20
N VAL A 614 -9.56 -12.28 -13.80
CA VAL A 614 -10.70 -11.72 -13.06
C VAL A 614 -11.21 -10.49 -13.81
N TYR A 615 -12.52 -10.43 -14.05
CA TYR A 615 -13.18 -9.23 -14.54
C TYR A 615 -13.48 -8.29 -13.35
N PHE A 616 -13.20 -7.01 -13.50
CA PHE A 616 -13.48 -5.98 -12.50
C PHE A 616 -14.48 -4.94 -13.05
N ASP A 617 -15.58 -4.74 -12.33
CA ASP A 617 -16.61 -3.77 -12.69
C ASP A 617 -16.27 -2.38 -12.15
N ILE A 618 -15.75 -1.50 -13.03
CA ILE A 618 -15.58 -0.07 -12.73
C ILE A 618 -16.86 0.74 -13.01
N PHE A 619 -17.83 0.18 -13.75
CA PHE A 619 -19.02 0.90 -14.17
C PHE A 619 -19.92 1.19 -12.98
N THR A 620 -20.25 0.17 -12.18
CA THR A 620 -21.16 0.30 -11.04
C THR A 620 -20.59 1.22 -9.94
N PRO A 621 -19.32 1.10 -9.49
CA PRO A 621 -18.76 2.01 -8.49
C PRO A 621 -18.69 3.46 -8.96
N ALA A 622 -18.28 3.71 -10.21
CA ALA A 622 -18.22 5.06 -10.77
C ALA A 622 -19.61 5.69 -10.93
N LEU A 623 -20.61 4.92 -11.40
CA LEU A 623 -21.99 5.40 -11.53
C LEU A 623 -22.63 5.65 -10.16
N SER A 624 -22.37 4.77 -9.17
CA SER A 624 -22.81 4.96 -7.79
C SER A 624 -22.26 6.25 -7.18
N LEU A 625 -20.98 6.57 -7.44
CA LEU A 625 -20.38 7.83 -6.98
C LEU A 625 -20.99 9.08 -7.64
N ILE A 626 -21.42 8.98 -8.90
CA ILE A 626 -22.15 10.04 -9.62
C ILE A 626 -23.56 10.22 -9.05
N GLN A 627 -24.25 9.13 -8.72
CA GLN A 627 -25.64 9.14 -8.25
C GLN A 627 -25.78 9.47 -6.76
N ASN A 628 -24.79 9.10 -5.93
CA ASN A 628 -24.78 9.29 -4.49
C ASN A 628 -23.42 9.83 -3.98
N PRO A 629 -23.03 11.06 -4.34
CA PRO A 629 -21.72 11.64 -3.98
C PRO A 629 -21.60 12.10 -2.52
N ALA A 630 -22.74 12.35 -1.85
CA ALA A 630 -22.77 13.01 -0.55
C ALA A 630 -22.05 12.26 0.59
N PRO A 631 -22.13 10.91 0.73
CA PRO A 631 -21.38 10.15 1.75
C PRO A 631 -19.86 10.29 1.62
N TYR A 632 -19.38 10.58 0.41
CA TYR A 632 -17.97 10.79 0.11
C TYR A 632 -17.54 12.26 0.21
N GLY A 633 -18.47 13.16 0.55
CA GLY A 633 -18.22 14.61 0.61
C GLY A 633 -17.86 15.22 -0.74
N ILE A 634 -18.32 14.62 -1.84
CA ILE A 634 -18.31 15.19 -3.19
C ILE A 634 -19.63 15.96 -3.38
N VAL A 635 -19.58 17.07 -4.11
CA VAL A 635 -20.69 18.01 -4.33
C VAL A 635 -20.97 18.19 -5.82
N GLU A 636 -19.93 18.34 -6.65
CA GLU A 636 -20.05 18.50 -8.09
C GLU A 636 -19.65 17.21 -8.84
N VAL A 637 -20.60 16.68 -9.61
CA VAL A 637 -20.50 15.42 -10.38
C VAL A 637 -20.82 15.60 -11.87
N THR A 638 -21.10 16.82 -12.30
CA THR A 638 -21.46 17.18 -13.68
C THR A 638 -20.42 18.06 -14.36
N ARG A 639 -19.47 18.62 -13.60
CA ARG A 639 -18.39 19.47 -14.10
C ARG A 639 -17.02 18.99 -13.62
N GLY A 640 -16.00 19.25 -14.41
CA GLY A 640 -14.61 19.23 -13.96
C GLY A 640 -14.32 20.39 -12.99
N CYS A 641 -13.34 20.20 -12.10
CA CYS A 641 -12.74 21.28 -11.33
C CYS A 641 -11.99 22.29 -12.22
N CYS A 642 -11.50 21.84 -13.37
CA CYS A 642 -10.59 22.54 -14.24
C CYS A 642 -11.28 23.28 -15.40
N GLY A 643 -10.82 24.49 -15.72
CA GLY A 643 -11.43 25.34 -16.74
C GLY A 643 -12.83 25.81 -16.34
N THR A 644 -13.78 25.84 -17.27
CA THR A 644 -15.21 25.88 -16.92
C THR A 644 -15.74 24.51 -16.47
N GLY A 645 -14.96 23.44 -16.63
CA GLY A 645 -15.33 22.07 -16.28
C GLY A 645 -16.36 21.45 -17.21
N THR A 646 -16.50 21.92 -18.46
CA THR A 646 -17.54 21.46 -19.39
C THR A 646 -16.97 20.72 -20.60
N ILE A 647 -15.89 21.24 -21.19
CA ILE A 647 -15.25 20.69 -22.40
C ILE A 647 -13.71 20.65 -22.30
N GLU A 648 -13.16 21.22 -21.22
CA GLU A 648 -11.73 21.43 -21.05
C GLU A 648 -11.01 20.13 -20.71
N LEU A 649 -10.03 19.79 -21.54
CA LEU A 649 -9.17 18.62 -21.41
C LEU A 649 -7.78 18.98 -21.94
N GLY A 650 -6.72 18.48 -21.28
CA GLY A 650 -5.34 18.72 -21.69
C GLY A 650 -4.99 20.21 -21.68
N ILE A 651 -4.55 20.76 -22.80
CA ILE A 651 -4.13 22.17 -22.88
C ILE A 651 -5.27 23.18 -22.65
N LEU A 652 -6.52 22.78 -22.89
CA LEU A 652 -7.69 23.64 -22.64
C LEU A 652 -7.93 23.89 -21.14
N CYS A 653 -7.29 23.10 -20.27
CA CYS A 653 -7.43 23.15 -18.82
C CYS A 653 -6.67 24.33 -18.15
N VAL A 654 -5.88 25.10 -18.90
CA VAL A 654 -5.02 26.16 -18.35
C VAL A 654 -5.80 27.44 -17.97
N VAL A 655 -6.91 27.74 -18.64
CA VAL A 655 -7.68 28.99 -18.49
C VAL A 655 -9.18 28.65 -18.44
N PRO A 656 -10.00 29.26 -17.55
CA PRO A 656 -9.70 30.34 -16.59
C PRO A 656 -8.97 29.93 -15.29
N GLY A 657 -8.60 28.65 -15.11
CA GLY A 657 -7.93 28.17 -13.90
C GLY A 657 -8.59 26.91 -13.35
N THR A 658 -8.61 26.76 -12.02
CA THR A 658 -9.24 25.59 -11.36
C THR A 658 -10.11 25.99 -10.17
N CYS A 659 -11.00 25.08 -9.78
CA CYS A 659 -11.86 25.22 -8.61
C CYS A 659 -11.03 25.29 -7.31
N PRO A 660 -11.51 26.02 -6.27
CA PRO A 660 -10.76 26.19 -5.01
C PRO A 660 -10.51 24.90 -4.22
N ASP A 661 -11.41 23.92 -4.31
CA ASP A 661 -11.31 22.66 -3.58
C ASP A 661 -11.73 21.49 -4.50
N ALA A 662 -10.74 20.79 -5.06
CA ALA A 662 -10.99 19.63 -5.92
C ALA A 662 -11.53 18.42 -5.15
N THR A 663 -11.44 18.39 -3.82
CA THR A 663 -12.02 17.30 -3.01
C THR A 663 -13.56 17.32 -3.02
N LYS A 664 -14.17 18.41 -3.49
CA LYS A 664 -15.63 18.54 -3.72
C LYS A 664 -16.06 18.13 -5.12
N TYR A 665 -15.13 17.87 -6.03
CA TYR A 665 -15.41 17.53 -7.42
C TYR A 665 -15.11 16.05 -7.67
N LEU A 666 -15.97 15.38 -8.44
CA LEU A 666 -15.68 14.04 -8.94
C LEU A 666 -14.62 14.12 -10.05
N PHE A 667 -14.86 15.00 -11.02
CA PHE A 667 -14.02 15.16 -12.20
C PHE A 667 -12.98 16.25 -11.99
N TRP A 668 -11.75 15.98 -12.42
CA TRP A 668 -10.69 16.98 -12.51
C TRP A 668 -10.87 17.84 -13.76
N ASP A 669 -10.87 17.22 -14.93
CA ASP A 669 -11.12 17.86 -16.22
C ASP A 669 -12.49 17.42 -16.79
N SER A 670 -12.77 17.62 -18.08
CA SER A 670 -14.06 17.25 -18.67
C SER A 670 -14.27 15.74 -18.86
N VAL A 671 -13.29 14.89 -18.51
CA VAL A 671 -13.33 13.43 -18.67
C VAL A 671 -12.85 12.68 -17.42
N HIS A 672 -11.71 13.08 -16.85
CA HIS A 672 -10.97 12.27 -15.87
C HIS A 672 -11.33 12.60 -14.41
N PRO A 673 -11.31 11.60 -13.50
CA PRO A 673 -11.53 11.81 -12.07
C PRO A 673 -10.39 12.59 -11.39
N GLY A 674 -10.72 13.34 -10.34
CA GLY A 674 -9.73 13.89 -9.41
C GLY A 674 -9.19 12.82 -8.46
N GLU A 675 -8.02 13.04 -7.83
CA GLU A 675 -7.32 12.05 -6.98
C GLU A 675 -8.25 11.37 -5.96
N LYS A 676 -9.10 12.16 -5.28
CA LYS A 676 -10.08 11.65 -4.32
C LYS A 676 -11.11 10.72 -4.96
N ALA A 677 -11.62 11.06 -6.14
CA ALA A 677 -12.57 10.23 -6.87
C ALA A 677 -11.87 8.98 -7.44
N SER A 678 -10.65 9.11 -7.97
CA SER A 678 -9.80 7.98 -8.40
C SER A 678 -9.61 6.95 -7.28
N ARG A 679 -9.39 7.42 -6.04
CA ARG A 679 -9.32 6.55 -4.85
C ARG A 679 -10.65 5.83 -4.60
N ILE A 680 -11.76 6.55 -4.51
CA ILE A 680 -13.08 5.95 -4.21
C ILE A 680 -13.49 4.94 -5.29
N ILE A 681 -13.26 5.27 -6.57
CA ILE A 681 -13.52 4.38 -7.70
C ILE A 681 -12.61 3.15 -7.61
N SER A 682 -11.32 3.31 -7.30
CA SER A 682 -10.40 2.19 -7.07
C SER A 682 -10.88 1.28 -5.93
N ASP A 683 -11.15 1.85 -4.76
CA ASP A 683 -11.59 1.11 -3.57
C ASP A 683 -12.91 0.34 -3.81
N GLY A 684 -13.82 0.88 -4.64
CA GLY A 684 -15.06 0.23 -5.03
C GLY A 684 -14.96 -0.76 -6.20
N THR A 685 -13.98 -0.59 -7.09
CA THR A 685 -13.76 -1.47 -8.26
C THR A 685 -12.97 -2.71 -7.88
N PHE A 686 -11.98 -2.57 -7.00
CA PHE A 686 -11.03 -3.62 -6.66
C PHE A 686 -11.27 -4.12 -5.22
N ASP A 687 -12.43 -4.74 -5.02
CA ASP A 687 -12.80 -5.30 -3.72
C ASP A 687 -11.85 -6.43 -3.27
N SER A 688 -11.80 -6.69 -1.96
CA SER A 688 -10.87 -7.65 -1.39
C SER A 688 -11.09 -9.11 -1.84
N ALA A 689 -12.32 -9.51 -2.17
CA ALA A 689 -12.61 -10.88 -2.62
C ALA A 689 -12.18 -11.08 -4.08
N SER A 690 -12.46 -10.11 -4.96
CA SER A 690 -12.00 -10.11 -6.35
C SER A 690 -10.47 -10.01 -6.44
N LEU A 691 -9.84 -9.15 -5.64
CA LEU A 691 -8.38 -9.10 -5.51
C LEU A 691 -7.79 -10.40 -4.94
N SER A 692 -8.39 -10.99 -3.89
CA SER A 692 -7.91 -12.28 -3.36
C SER A 692 -8.03 -13.39 -4.41
N THR A 693 -9.08 -13.40 -5.22
CA THR A 693 -9.27 -14.38 -6.31
C THR A 693 -8.19 -14.24 -7.38
N LEU A 694 -7.83 -13.00 -7.74
CA LEU A 694 -6.76 -12.68 -8.69
C LEU A 694 -5.37 -13.07 -8.16
N LEU A 695 -5.07 -12.72 -6.91
CA LEU A 695 -3.77 -12.98 -6.28
C LEU A 695 -3.60 -14.46 -5.93
N GLY A 696 -4.66 -15.13 -5.48
CA GLY A 696 -4.67 -16.55 -5.19
C GLY A 696 -4.36 -16.89 -3.75
#